data_AF-A0A661NPX8-F1
#
_entry.id   AF-A0A661NPX8-F1
#
_cell.length_a   1.000
_cell.length_b   1.000
_cell.length_c   1.000
_cell.angle_alpha   90.00
_cell.angle_beta   90.00
_cell.angle_gamma   90.00
#
_symmetry.space_group_name_H-M   'P 1'
#
loop_
_entity.id
_entity.type
_entity.pdbx_description
1 polymer ?
#
loop_
_entity_poly.entity_id
_entity_poly.type
_entity_poly.pdbx_seq_one_letter_code
_entity_poly.pdbx_strand_id
1 'polypeptide(L)'
;MLAFLPGLWFAACGGEEIVEEEYFGKFDLVNDFDKADGMGKAAVPVSADDSNTAVWEVWNDWADTDSADARRAGLAWGADSGLDWNEKFALWIDGLSKTDAHSSSYKTFTITNPQGKTIQAPVLECAEVAYFLRATFASWYHLPFFVEAVDSTGTRVFMGHFGWRTASGRYKNSNKFRSWYRDYSDGQYDAGNWPRDEKLRGKKLYGADDDYQPFIGEGARAGAYFDELFLNKRVGHFLILLLSNFGSIHLADSANTFNLEPGAVRQGDLLLERWQRRGIGHTLVVKHVQEGQNPGTLMAELVSGSMPRRQPKWEDPTASKRYFTSNMTGGEGSNWSGDEYAKLGGGLKRWRVARALEGWYTNTILPRDLDYWISSTDYATIAARPGQFETLLDKLDPEAARDALLAIIEDKRDHLRNYPASCSARIGREEAFRDLYDLMEEHFGMSRQEVDARYRILDDYVFAELVYEQSKTCCWNSTTPAMYEIIMDYEQQLLEQQGDDCSGPLVFMNDNGYEVFRQHAEELGRGDEWVAWSADETCPQSGVATDTEASHEWTPYCDVFGPGSQTCQPDRFEPNNSRDAASAIMDGSHEELTICAGEEDWYWIRPAAGTLRVSIYFSNADGDLDLKLLDDQGQVVSSSAGTGDSETVEVSVSEEADYFISVYGYSGAENSYSMTITAP
;
A
#
# COMPACT_ATOMS: atom_id res chain seq x y z
N MET A 1 -17.27 46.92 -69.64
CA MET A 1 -18.55 46.50 -69.05
C MET A 1 -18.47 45.00 -68.86
N LEU A 2 -18.48 44.56 -67.59
CA LEU A 2 -18.38 43.17 -67.10
C LEU A 2 -17.16 42.33 -67.52
N ALA A 3 -16.33 41.98 -66.53
CA ALA A 3 -15.53 40.77 -66.54
C ALA A 3 -15.77 40.03 -65.22
N PHE A 4 -16.29 38.81 -65.33
CA PHE A 4 -16.52 37.82 -64.29
C PHE A 4 -15.18 37.31 -63.72
N LEU A 5 -15.10 37.09 -62.41
CA LEU A 5 -14.27 36.05 -61.78
C LEU A 5 -15.02 35.49 -60.55
N PRO A 6 -15.17 34.16 -60.42
CA PRO A 6 -15.93 33.50 -59.35
C PRO A 6 -15.06 33.20 -58.11
N GLY A 7 -15.74 33.03 -56.98
CA GLY A 7 -15.17 32.90 -55.64
C GLY A 7 -14.45 31.59 -55.31
N LEU A 8 -13.63 31.69 -54.28
CA LEU A 8 -13.13 30.60 -53.45
C LEU A 8 -13.78 30.78 -52.07
N TRP A 9 -14.74 29.91 -51.75
CA TRP A 9 -15.18 29.66 -50.38
C TRP A 9 -14.33 28.51 -49.84
N PHE A 10 -13.43 28.81 -48.91
CA PHE A 10 -13.01 27.84 -47.90
C PHE A 10 -13.52 28.35 -46.56
N ALA A 11 -14.59 27.72 -46.08
CA ALA A 11 -15.04 27.87 -44.71
C ALA A 11 -13.98 27.22 -43.80
N ALA A 12 -13.20 28.04 -43.11
CA ALA A 12 -12.40 27.58 -41.99
C ALA A 12 -13.33 27.33 -40.80
N CYS A 13 -13.53 26.07 -40.43
CA CYS A 13 -14.09 25.69 -39.13
C CYS A 13 -13.07 26.08 -38.05
N GLY A 14 -13.23 27.26 -37.46
CA GLY A 14 -12.53 27.63 -36.24
C GLY A 14 -13.10 26.85 -35.05
N GLY A 15 -12.45 25.75 -34.68
CA GLY A 15 -12.60 25.19 -33.33
C GLY A 15 -11.88 26.09 -32.34
N GLU A 16 -12.54 26.46 -31.24
CA GLU A 16 -11.93 27.19 -30.12
C GLU A 16 -10.74 26.37 -29.60
N GLU A 17 -9.54 26.96 -29.54
CA GLU A 17 -8.37 26.30 -28.98
C GLU A 17 -8.61 26.02 -27.49
N ILE A 18 -8.67 24.75 -27.10
CA ILE A 18 -8.89 24.35 -25.71
C ILE A 18 -7.57 24.53 -24.95
N VAL A 19 -7.43 25.65 -24.24
CA VAL A 19 -6.33 25.90 -23.32
C VAL A 19 -6.76 25.48 -21.91
N GLU A 20 -6.17 24.38 -21.42
CA GLU A 20 -6.35 23.93 -20.04
C GLU A 20 -5.29 24.60 -19.15
N GLU A 21 -5.69 25.10 -17.97
CA GLU A 21 -4.76 25.68 -16.99
C GLU A 21 -4.51 24.73 -15.81
N GLU A 22 -3.25 24.70 -15.37
CA GLU A 22 -2.78 23.87 -14.25
C GLU A 22 -2.63 24.69 -12.96
N TYR A 23 -3.19 24.16 -11.86
CA TYR A 23 -3.21 24.84 -10.56
C TYR A 23 -2.44 24.10 -9.46
N PHE A 24 -1.58 23.14 -9.83
CA PHE A 24 -0.85 22.24 -8.92
C PHE A 24 -0.23 22.97 -7.71
N GLY A 25 -0.52 22.46 -6.50
CA GLY A 25 0.08 22.94 -5.24
C GLY A 25 -0.36 24.32 -4.75
N LYS A 26 -1.51 24.85 -5.19
CA LYS A 26 -1.94 26.24 -4.90
C LYS A 26 -3.06 26.41 -3.87
N PHE A 27 -3.46 25.34 -3.19
CA PHE A 27 -4.61 25.34 -2.27
C PHE A 27 -4.22 25.03 -0.83
N ASP A 28 -4.87 25.71 0.10
CA ASP A 28 -4.67 25.63 1.55
C ASP A 28 -6.02 25.40 2.26
N LEU A 29 -5.97 25.21 3.57
CA LEU A 29 -7.10 24.92 4.45
C LEU A 29 -8.07 26.11 4.56
N VAL A 30 -9.37 25.82 4.61
CA VAL A 30 -10.42 26.84 4.80
C VAL A 30 -10.34 27.47 6.20
N ASN A 31 -9.84 26.71 7.18
CA ASN A 31 -9.67 27.07 8.59
C ASN A 31 -10.91 27.75 9.20
N ASP A 32 -11.85 26.94 9.68
CA ASP A 32 -13.11 27.43 10.25
C ASP A 32 -13.46 26.67 11.54
N PHE A 33 -12.77 27.03 12.63
CA PHE A 33 -12.87 26.31 13.92
C PHE A 33 -14.01 26.81 14.82
N ASP A 34 -15.06 27.47 14.31
CA ASP A 34 -16.18 27.89 15.16
C ASP A 34 -17.57 27.94 14.53
N LYS A 35 -18.55 27.69 15.42
CA LYS A 35 -19.95 27.26 15.21
C LYS A 35 -20.08 25.98 14.36
N ALA A 36 -19.85 24.85 15.04
CA ALA A 36 -20.13 23.49 14.60
C ALA A 36 -19.39 23.08 13.31
N ASP A 37 -18.05 23.19 13.31
CA ASP A 37 -17.17 22.73 12.23
C ASP A 37 -17.53 23.30 10.83
N GLY A 38 -17.90 24.58 10.75
CA GLY A 38 -18.29 25.21 9.48
C GLY A 38 -19.50 24.58 8.79
N MET A 39 -20.32 23.80 9.51
CA MET A 39 -21.53 23.16 8.97
C MET A 39 -22.51 24.18 8.39
N GLY A 40 -23.13 23.83 7.27
CA GLY A 40 -24.22 24.62 6.70
C GLY A 40 -23.77 25.84 5.88
N LYS A 41 -22.46 26.06 5.70
CA LYS A 41 -21.96 27.16 4.87
C LYS A 41 -22.23 26.88 3.39
N ALA A 42 -23.04 27.74 2.78
CA ALA A 42 -23.30 27.71 1.35
C ALA A 42 -21.98 27.77 0.54
N ALA A 43 -21.90 26.91 -0.48
CA ALA A 43 -20.80 26.86 -1.42
C ALA A 43 -21.15 27.61 -2.71
N VAL A 44 -21.85 26.94 -3.64
CA VAL A 44 -22.25 27.48 -4.95
C VAL A 44 -23.76 27.34 -5.14
N PRO A 45 -24.41 28.21 -5.93
CA PRO A 45 -25.85 28.07 -6.20
C PRO A 45 -26.11 26.81 -7.02
N VAL A 46 -27.27 26.17 -6.85
CA VAL A 46 -27.64 24.96 -7.62
C VAL A 46 -27.72 25.19 -9.14
N SER A 47 -27.93 26.45 -9.56
CA SER A 47 -27.85 26.85 -10.97
C SER A 47 -26.45 26.71 -11.60
N ALA A 48 -25.43 26.39 -10.81
CA ALA A 48 -24.10 26.05 -11.31
C ALA A 48 -24.12 24.80 -12.21
N ASP A 49 -25.11 23.91 -12.04
CA ASP A 49 -25.27 22.69 -12.82
C ASP A 49 -25.64 22.96 -14.28
N ASP A 50 -26.22 24.13 -14.56
CA ASP A 50 -26.56 24.53 -15.93
C ASP A 50 -25.34 25.10 -16.69
N SER A 51 -24.23 25.32 -15.99
CA SER A 51 -23.07 26.00 -16.57
C SER A 51 -22.20 25.07 -17.43
N ASN A 52 -21.42 25.66 -18.33
CA ASN A 52 -20.47 24.92 -19.16
C ASN A 52 -19.31 24.29 -18.36
N THR A 53 -19.17 24.58 -17.07
CA THR A 53 -18.16 23.94 -16.20
C THR A 53 -18.67 22.64 -15.59
N ALA A 54 -19.96 22.31 -15.70
CA ALA A 54 -20.49 21.07 -15.13
C ALA A 54 -19.84 19.82 -15.73
N VAL A 55 -19.56 18.84 -14.88
CA VAL A 55 -18.90 17.56 -15.17
C VAL A 55 -19.93 16.46 -15.37
N TRP A 56 -20.83 16.28 -14.40
CA TRP A 56 -21.99 15.38 -14.50
C TRP A 56 -23.25 16.05 -13.96
N GLU A 57 -24.40 15.55 -14.37
CA GLU A 57 -25.71 16.04 -13.93
C GLU A 57 -26.09 15.41 -12.60
N VAL A 58 -26.81 16.17 -11.76
CA VAL A 58 -27.24 15.75 -10.44
C VAL A 58 -28.76 15.66 -10.39
N TRP A 59 -29.27 14.52 -9.89
CA TRP A 59 -30.69 14.34 -9.61
C TRP A 59 -30.98 13.47 -8.38
N ASN A 60 -29.96 12.83 -7.81
CA ASN A 60 -30.07 12.08 -6.55
C ASN A 60 -29.55 12.94 -5.38
N ASP A 61 -30.10 12.71 -4.18
CA ASP A 61 -29.63 13.32 -2.92
C ASP A 61 -29.06 12.23 -2.01
N TRP A 62 -27.99 12.52 -1.28
CA TRP A 62 -27.34 11.51 -0.44
C TRP A 62 -28.24 10.88 0.63
N ALA A 63 -29.27 11.61 1.10
CA ALA A 63 -30.20 11.14 2.12
C ALA A 63 -31.41 10.37 1.56
N ASP A 64 -31.53 10.26 0.24
CA ASP A 64 -32.70 9.68 -0.41
C ASP A 64 -32.75 8.16 -0.30
N THR A 65 -33.87 7.64 0.20
CA THR A 65 -34.18 6.22 0.33
C THR A 65 -35.38 5.79 -0.52
N ASP A 66 -36.10 6.74 -1.12
CA ASP A 66 -37.49 6.53 -1.56
C ASP A 66 -37.72 6.75 -3.04
N SER A 67 -36.89 7.53 -3.73
CA SER A 67 -37.04 7.73 -5.17
C SER A 67 -36.94 6.41 -5.95
N ALA A 68 -37.45 6.42 -7.18
CA ALA A 68 -37.33 5.27 -8.07
C ALA A 68 -35.87 4.87 -8.31
N ASP A 69 -34.94 5.83 -8.31
CA ASP A 69 -33.51 5.58 -8.42
C ASP A 69 -32.94 5.01 -7.12
N ALA A 70 -33.35 5.52 -5.96
CA ALA A 70 -32.94 4.98 -4.67
C ALA A 70 -33.44 3.54 -4.44
N ARG A 71 -34.59 3.16 -4.99
CA ARG A 71 -35.13 1.79 -4.89
C ARG A 71 -34.54 0.82 -5.92
N ARG A 72 -33.77 1.31 -6.89
CA ARG A 72 -33.17 0.46 -7.92
C ARG A 72 -32.03 -0.37 -7.33
N ALA A 73 -31.92 -1.63 -7.78
CA ALA A 73 -30.73 -2.43 -7.52
C ALA A 73 -29.50 -1.75 -8.13
N GLY A 74 -28.36 -1.85 -7.45
CA GLY A 74 -27.09 -1.30 -7.90
C GLY A 74 -25.98 -2.35 -7.87
N LEU A 75 -24.74 -1.89 -7.92
CA LEU A 75 -23.57 -2.78 -7.97
C LEU A 75 -23.40 -3.67 -6.72
N ALA A 76 -23.84 -3.19 -5.55
CA ALA A 76 -23.61 -3.87 -4.26
C ALA A 76 -24.87 -4.00 -3.39
N TRP A 77 -26.06 -3.73 -3.93
CA TRP A 77 -27.32 -3.81 -3.18
C TRP A 77 -28.49 -4.25 -4.07
N GLY A 78 -29.46 -4.93 -3.45
CA GLY A 78 -30.70 -5.34 -4.10
C GLY A 78 -31.69 -4.19 -4.28
N ALA A 79 -32.74 -4.41 -5.08
CA ALA A 79 -33.85 -3.47 -5.21
C ALA A 79 -34.60 -3.30 -3.88
N ASP A 80 -35.18 -2.11 -3.67
CA ASP A 80 -35.96 -1.75 -2.49
C ASP A 80 -35.21 -1.99 -1.15
N SER A 81 -33.89 -1.76 -1.14
CA SER A 81 -33.03 -2.03 0.03
C SER A 81 -33.33 -1.14 1.25
N GLY A 82 -34.03 -0.01 1.05
CA GLY A 82 -34.29 0.98 2.10
C GLY A 82 -33.06 1.81 2.50
N LEU A 83 -31.93 1.61 1.81
CA LEU A 83 -30.65 2.26 2.11
C LEU A 83 -30.56 3.64 1.45
N ASP A 84 -29.96 4.59 2.16
CA ASP A 84 -29.56 5.85 1.55
C ASP A 84 -28.29 5.69 0.70
N TRP A 85 -27.91 6.74 -0.04
CA TRP A 85 -26.75 6.66 -0.93
C TRP A 85 -25.41 6.62 -0.20
N ASN A 86 -25.35 7.06 1.06
CA ASN A 86 -24.13 6.97 1.86
C ASN A 86 -23.90 5.54 2.38
N GLU A 87 -24.99 4.85 2.76
CA GLU A 87 -24.98 3.42 3.09
C GLU A 87 -24.66 2.55 1.86
N LYS A 88 -25.19 2.91 0.69
CA LYS A 88 -24.86 2.26 -0.59
C LYS A 88 -23.40 2.46 -1.00
N PHE A 89 -22.82 3.63 -0.71
CA PHE A 89 -21.39 3.87 -0.90
C PHE A 89 -20.56 2.93 -0.01
N ALA A 90 -20.91 2.78 1.26
CA ALA A 90 -20.25 1.85 2.17
C ALA A 90 -20.31 0.40 1.65
N LEU A 91 -21.49 -0.07 1.19
CA LEU A 91 -21.63 -1.39 0.58
C LEU A 91 -20.83 -1.57 -0.71
N TRP A 92 -20.75 -0.53 -1.54
CA TRP A 92 -19.93 -0.58 -2.76
C TRP A 92 -18.45 -0.70 -2.44
N ILE A 93 -17.96 0.03 -1.44
CA ILE A 93 -16.58 -0.13 -0.93
C ILE A 93 -16.38 -1.54 -0.38
N ASP A 94 -17.32 -2.06 0.41
CA ASP A 94 -17.28 -3.42 0.94
C ASP A 94 -17.19 -4.48 -0.18
N GLY A 95 -17.95 -4.29 -1.26
CA GLY A 95 -18.02 -5.20 -2.40
C GLY A 95 -16.84 -5.18 -3.37
N LEU A 96 -15.86 -4.27 -3.24
CA LEU A 96 -14.68 -4.29 -4.11
C LEU A 96 -13.87 -5.57 -3.87
N SER A 97 -13.65 -6.35 -4.92
CA SER A 97 -13.09 -7.70 -4.80
C SER A 97 -11.57 -7.68 -4.68
N LYS A 98 -11.03 -8.42 -3.70
CA LYS A 98 -9.58 -8.59 -3.46
C LYS A 98 -8.90 -9.32 -4.63
N THR A 99 -7.72 -8.88 -5.03
CA THR A 99 -6.93 -9.45 -6.14
C THR A 99 -5.43 -9.23 -5.88
N ASP A 100 -4.56 -9.94 -6.58
CA ASP A 100 -3.11 -9.62 -6.59
C ASP A 100 -2.83 -8.28 -7.27
N ALA A 101 -1.90 -7.51 -6.70
CA ALA A 101 -1.33 -6.34 -7.36
C ALA A 101 -0.48 -6.76 -8.57
N HIS A 102 -0.43 -5.93 -9.62
CA HIS A 102 0.15 -6.30 -10.91
C HIS A 102 1.67 -6.54 -10.86
N SER A 103 2.39 -5.81 -10.00
CA SER A 103 3.86 -5.86 -9.92
C SER A 103 4.34 -5.79 -8.47
N SER A 104 3.57 -6.38 -7.55
CA SER A 104 3.90 -6.42 -6.12
C SER A 104 3.38 -7.69 -5.48
N SER A 105 4.00 -8.10 -4.38
CA SER A 105 3.66 -9.29 -3.59
C SER A 105 2.35 -9.14 -2.79
N TYR A 106 1.85 -7.91 -2.59
CA TYR A 106 0.65 -7.63 -1.80
C TYR A 106 -0.67 -7.69 -2.60
N LYS A 107 -1.79 -7.73 -1.87
CA LYS A 107 -3.14 -7.72 -2.44
C LYS A 107 -3.66 -6.29 -2.67
N THR A 108 -4.39 -6.08 -3.75
CA THR A 108 -5.16 -4.87 -4.05
C THR A 108 -6.65 -5.23 -4.28
N PHE A 109 -7.42 -4.36 -4.90
CA PHE A 109 -8.82 -4.61 -5.27
C PHE A 109 -9.10 -4.38 -6.76
N THR A 110 -10.22 -4.91 -7.24
CA THR A 110 -10.79 -4.61 -8.55
C THR A 110 -12.02 -3.72 -8.43
N ILE A 111 -12.32 -2.98 -9.49
CA ILE A 111 -13.47 -2.11 -9.61
C ILE A 111 -14.27 -2.55 -10.82
N THR A 112 -15.55 -2.83 -10.58
CA THR A 112 -16.53 -3.09 -11.64
C THR A 112 -17.40 -1.86 -11.85
N ASN A 113 -17.42 -1.33 -13.06
CA ASN A 113 -18.26 -0.18 -13.40
C ASN A 113 -19.72 -0.61 -13.65
N PRO A 114 -20.68 0.34 -13.75
CA PRO A 114 -22.09 0.02 -13.99
C PRO A 114 -22.39 -0.74 -15.29
N GLN A 115 -21.45 -0.73 -16.26
CA GLN A 115 -21.55 -1.50 -17.50
C GLN A 115 -21.00 -2.93 -17.37
N GLY A 116 -20.52 -3.33 -16.19
CA GLY A 116 -19.97 -4.66 -15.92
C GLY A 116 -18.51 -4.85 -16.31
N LYS A 117 -17.79 -3.78 -16.66
CA LYS A 117 -16.35 -3.84 -16.95
C LYS A 117 -15.57 -3.80 -15.64
N THR A 118 -14.70 -4.78 -15.45
CA THR A 118 -13.83 -4.90 -14.27
C THR A 118 -12.39 -4.58 -14.61
N ILE A 119 -11.76 -3.72 -13.82
CA ILE A 119 -10.33 -3.37 -13.92
C ILE A 119 -9.70 -3.39 -12.51
N GLN A 120 -8.39 -3.65 -12.42
CA GLN A 120 -7.67 -3.54 -11.14
C GLN A 120 -7.64 -2.08 -10.66
N ALA A 121 -7.43 -1.85 -9.36
CA ALA A 121 -7.31 -0.51 -8.80
C ALA A 121 -6.15 0.28 -9.46
N PRO A 122 -6.31 1.61 -9.64
CA PRO A 122 -5.29 2.44 -10.27
C PRO A 122 -4.11 2.69 -9.33
N VAL A 123 -2.91 2.84 -9.90
CA VAL A 123 -1.74 3.39 -9.18
C VAL A 123 -2.03 4.85 -8.80
N LEU A 124 -2.19 5.11 -7.50
CA LEU A 124 -2.59 6.40 -6.92
C LEU A 124 -1.89 6.65 -5.57
N GLU A 125 -1.82 7.92 -5.19
CA GLU A 125 -1.38 8.36 -3.86
C GLU A 125 -2.45 8.09 -2.79
N CYS A 126 -2.08 8.09 -1.51
CA CYS A 126 -2.98 7.70 -0.42
C CYS A 126 -4.29 8.52 -0.35
N ALA A 127 -4.24 9.85 -0.45
CA ALA A 127 -5.44 10.68 -0.45
C ALA A 127 -6.19 10.59 -1.79
N GLU A 128 -5.46 10.40 -2.89
CA GLU A 128 -6.04 10.26 -4.21
C GLU A 128 -6.99 9.06 -4.30
N VAL A 129 -6.67 7.94 -3.66
CA VAL A 129 -7.55 6.76 -3.58
C VAL A 129 -8.90 7.13 -2.97
N ALA A 130 -8.89 7.87 -1.85
CA ALA A 130 -10.12 8.30 -1.18
C ALA A 130 -10.99 9.20 -2.07
N TYR A 131 -10.38 10.22 -2.69
CA TYR A 131 -11.08 11.12 -3.63
C TYR A 131 -11.62 10.36 -4.84
N PHE A 132 -10.80 9.49 -5.42
CA PHE A 132 -11.15 8.70 -6.59
C PHE A 132 -12.37 7.83 -6.30
N LEU A 133 -12.38 7.07 -5.20
CA LEU A 133 -13.50 6.21 -4.84
C LEU A 133 -14.79 7.01 -4.62
N ARG A 134 -14.71 8.11 -3.85
CA ARG A 134 -15.90 8.94 -3.54
C ARG A 134 -16.46 9.63 -4.78
N ALA A 135 -15.60 10.26 -5.59
CA ALA A 135 -16.03 10.95 -6.80
C ALA A 135 -16.54 9.98 -7.87
N THR A 136 -15.92 8.81 -8.00
CA THR A 136 -16.37 7.74 -8.91
C THR A 136 -17.81 7.34 -8.59
N PHE A 137 -18.08 6.98 -7.34
CA PHE A 137 -19.42 6.60 -6.91
C PHE A 137 -20.42 7.74 -7.12
N ALA A 138 -20.07 8.96 -6.72
CA ALA A 138 -20.95 10.11 -6.89
C ALA A 138 -21.30 10.38 -8.36
N SER A 139 -20.33 10.21 -9.27
CA SER A 139 -20.53 10.42 -10.70
C SER A 139 -21.42 9.37 -11.35
N TRP A 140 -21.29 8.09 -10.98
CA TRP A 140 -22.10 7.00 -11.54
C TRP A 140 -23.56 7.05 -11.11
N TYR A 141 -23.82 7.59 -9.91
CA TYR A 141 -25.14 7.67 -9.34
C TYR A 141 -25.72 9.09 -9.31
N HIS A 142 -25.12 10.03 -10.05
CA HIS A 142 -25.66 11.39 -10.23
C HIS A 142 -25.93 12.11 -8.91
N LEU A 143 -25.00 11.94 -7.97
CA LEU A 143 -25.02 12.55 -6.64
C LEU A 143 -24.23 13.86 -6.66
N PRO A 144 -24.65 14.87 -5.88
CA PRO A 144 -23.86 16.07 -5.67
C PRO A 144 -22.56 15.70 -4.95
N PHE A 145 -21.45 16.26 -5.42
CA PHE A 145 -20.13 16.13 -4.80
C PHE A 145 -19.37 17.44 -4.98
N PHE A 146 -18.67 17.89 -3.94
CA PHE A 146 -17.61 18.87 -4.07
C PHE A 146 -16.67 18.81 -2.86
N VAL A 147 -15.43 19.23 -3.11
CA VAL A 147 -14.43 19.52 -2.09
C VAL A 147 -14.18 21.02 -2.04
N GLU A 148 -13.82 21.50 -0.87
CA GLU A 148 -13.58 22.90 -0.56
C GLU A 148 -12.14 23.12 -0.12
N ALA A 149 -11.55 24.22 -0.57
CA ALA A 149 -10.27 24.73 -0.12
C ALA A 149 -10.23 26.27 -0.24
N VAL A 150 -9.12 26.88 0.13
CA VAL A 150 -8.83 28.29 -0.22
C VAL A 150 -7.62 28.37 -1.12
N ASP A 151 -7.64 29.31 -2.07
CA ASP A 151 -6.45 29.59 -2.86
C ASP A 151 -5.47 30.52 -2.14
N SER A 152 -4.33 30.78 -2.76
CA SER A 152 -3.27 31.65 -2.22
C SER A 152 -3.72 33.09 -1.87
N THR A 153 -4.92 33.53 -2.30
CA THR A 153 -5.48 34.84 -1.98
C THR A 153 -6.50 34.79 -0.82
N GLY A 154 -6.77 33.60 -0.26
CA GLY A 154 -7.81 33.37 0.72
C GLY A 154 -9.20 33.21 0.11
N THR A 155 -9.31 33.06 -1.22
CA THR A 155 -10.59 32.87 -1.89
C THR A 155 -11.06 31.43 -1.71
N ARG A 156 -12.27 31.22 -1.16
CA ARG A 156 -12.92 29.89 -1.11
C ARG A 156 -13.15 29.38 -2.53
N VAL A 157 -12.63 28.18 -2.80
CA VAL A 157 -12.76 27.47 -4.06
C VAL A 157 -13.45 26.13 -3.84
N PHE A 158 -14.25 25.74 -4.81
CA PHE A 158 -15.01 24.51 -4.80
C PHE A 158 -14.73 23.73 -6.07
N MET A 159 -14.40 22.45 -5.92
CA MET A 159 -14.18 21.55 -7.04
C MET A 159 -15.11 20.35 -6.90
N GLY A 160 -16.00 20.15 -7.86
CA GLY A 160 -17.03 19.12 -7.77
C GLY A 160 -17.75 18.84 -9.08
N HIS A 161 -18.95 18.27 -8.97
CA HIS A 161 -19.82 17.93 -10.11
C HIS A 161 -20.12 19.13 -11.03
N PHE A 162 -20.17 20.35 -10.49
CA PHE A 162 -20.34 21.60 -11.26
C PHE A 162 -19.03 22.15 -11.87
N GLY A 163 -17.92 21.40 -11.76
CA GLY A 163 -16.58 21.82 -12.15
C GLY A 163 -15.86 22.61 -11.06
N TRP A 164 -14.95 23.51 -11.48
CA TRP A 164 -14.14 24.31 -10.56
C TRP A 164 -14.60 25.75 -10.49
N ARG A 165 -15.08 26.16 -9.31
CA ARG A 165 -15.84 27.40 -9.11
C ARG A 165 -15.50 28.10 -7.80
N THR A 166 -15.91 29.36 -7.72
CA THR A 166 -16.15 30.10 -6.48
C THR A 166 -17.67 30.32 -6.34
N ALA A 167 -18.12 30.90 -5.23
CA ALA A 167 -19.52 31.31 -5.07
C ALA A 167 -19.98 32.29 -6.16
N SER A 168 -19.06 33.04 -6.79
CA SER A 168 -19.36 34.05 -7.82
C SER A 168 -19.30 33.54 -9.26
N GLY A 169 -18.77 32.33 -9.52
CA GLY A 169 -18.71 31.79 -10.87
C GLY A 169 -17.58 30.80 -11.12
N ARG A 170 -17.18 30.68 -12.39
CA ARG A 170 -16.03 29.85 -12.81
C ARG A 170 -14.76 30.33 -12.11
N TYR A 171 -13.98 29.41 -11.57
CA TYR A 171 -12.69 29.73 -10.97
C TYR A 171 -11.65 29.97 -12.07
N LYS A 172 -11.17 31.22 -12.21
CA LYS A 172 -10.15 31.61 -13.20
C LYS A 172 -10.49 31.05 -14.59
N ASN A 173 -9.54 30.40 -15.27
CA ASN A 173 -9.74 29.78 -16.57
C ASN A 173 -9.95 28.26 -16.48
N SER A 174 -10.47 27.76 -15.36
CA SER A 174 -10.71 26.32 -15.12
C SER A 174 -11.55 25.65 -16.20
N ASN A 175 -11.46 24.34 -16.35
CA ASN A 175 -12.04 23.66 -17.50
C ASN A 175 -13.56 23.86 -17.66
N LYS A 176 -14.00 24.10 -18.91
CA LYS A 176 -15.43 24.07 -19.28
C LYS A 176 -15.83 22.65 -19.68
N PHE A 177 -15.91 21.75 -18.70
CA PHE A 177 -16.07 20.31 -18.90
C PHE A 177 -17.21 19.94 -19.85
N ARG A 178 -18.42 20.49 -19.65
CA ARG A 178 -19.60 20.18 -20.48
C ARG A 178 -19.38 20.46 -21.96
N SER A 179 -18.72 21.57 -22.28
CA SER A 179 -18.47 21.99 -23.67
C SER A 179 -17.21 21.39 -24.28
N TRP A 180 -16.21 21.05 -23.46
CA TRP A 180 -14.90 20.61 -23.95
C TRP A 180 -14.77 19.09 -24.07
N TYR A 181 -15.46 18.32 -23.23
CA TYR A 181 -15.31 16.87 -23.18
C TYR A 181 -16.65 16.15 -23.37
N ARG A 182 -16.55 14.94 -23.93
CA ARG A 182 -17.70 14.12 -24.30
C ARG A 182 -18.23 13.35 -23.10
N ASP A 183 -19.55 13.19 -23.08
CA ASP A 183 -20.24 12.25 -22.22
C ASP A 183 -20.90 11.18 -23.11
N TYR A 184 -20.51 9.92 -22.93
CA TYR A 184 -21.04 8.79 -23.69
C TYR A 184 -22.07 7.97 -22.88
N SER A 185 -22.50 8.44 -21.72
CA SER A 185 -23.33 7.63 -20.79
C SER A 185 -24.69 7.21 -21.38
N ASP A 186 -25.22 7.93 -22.37
CA ASP A 186 -26.48 7.59 -23.05
C ASP A 186 -26.35 6.50 -24.13
N GLY A 187 -25.12 6.06 -24.45
CA GLY A 187 -24.89 5.04 -25.47
C GLY A 187 -24.94 3.60 -24.91
N GLN A 188 -24.95 2.63 -25.84
CA GLN A 188 -24.90 1.20 -25.52
C GLN A 188 -23.47 0.70 -25.76
N TYR A 189 -22.73 0.47 -24.68
CA TYR A 189 -21.33 0.08 -24.73
C TYR A 189 -21.04 -1.16 -23.90
N ASP A 190 -20.15 -2.00 -24.42
CA ASP A 190 -19.56 -3.17 -23.80
C ASP A 190 -18.03 -3.15 -23.96
N ALA A 191 -17.37 -4.26 -23.62
CA ALA A 191 -15.91 -4.37 -23.72
C ALA A 191 -15.38 -4.26 -25.16
N GLY A 192 -16.16 -4.62 -26.18
CA GLY A 192 -15.75 -4.65 -27.59
C GLY A 192 -15.92 -3.33 -28.33
N ASN A 193 -16.76 -2.41 -27.84
CA ASN A 193 -17.04 -1.13 -28.50
C ASN A 193 -16.84 0.10 -27.60
N TRP A 194 -16.11 -0.03 -26.50
CA TRP A 194 -15.88 1.04 -25.52
C TRP A 194 -15.34 2.33 -26.18
N PRO A 195 -15.95 3.50 -25.94
CA PRO A 195 -15.52 4.74 -26.57
C PRO A 195 -14.20 5.22 -25.97
N ARG A 196 -13.30 5.71 -26.82
CA ARG A 196 -11.98 6.23 -26.41
C ARG A 196 -11.88 7.73 -26.59
N ASP A 197 -11.26 8.40 -25.62
CA ASP A 197 -10.86 9.80 -25.68
C ASP A 197 -9.34 9.90 -25.65
N GLU A 198 -8.70 10.01 -26.83
CA GLU A 198 -7.25 10.06 -26.95
C GLU A 198 -6.62 11.26 -26.20
N LYS A 199 -7.36 12.36 -26.04
CA LYS A 199 -6.89 13.51 -25.26
C LYS A 199 -6.83 13.17 -23.78
N LEU A 200 -7.84 12.46 -23.26
CA LEU A 200 -7.82 11.95 -21.89
C LEU A 200 -6.72 10.91 -21.71
N ARG A 201 -6.59 9.95 -22.64
CA ARG A 201 -5.59 8.87 -22.55
C ARG A 201 -4.16 9.38 -22.47
N GLY A 202 -3.86 10.48 -23.15
CA GLY A 202 -2.55 11.13 -23.11
C GLY A 202 -2.25 11.92 -21.82
N LYS A 203 -3.16 11.95 -20.84
CA LYS A 203 -2.97 12.67 -19.58
C LYS A 203 -2.38 11.77 -18.49
N LYS A 204 -1.60 12.41 -17.63
CA LYS A 204 -1.07 11.88 -16.38
C LYS A 204 -1.46 12.76 -15.21
N LEU A 205 -1.33 12.24 -13.99
CA LEU A 205 -1.37 13.05 -12.78
C LEU A 205 -0.15 13.99 -12.73
N TYR A 206 -0.35 15.18 -12.17
CA TYR A 206 0.75 16.12 -11.97
C TYR A 206 1.61 15.70 -10.76
N GLY A 207 2.87 16.16 -10.72
CA GLY A 207 3.84 15.81 -9.69
C GLY A 207 4.97 14.90 -10.21
N ALA A 208 5.30 13.85 -9.46
CA ALA A 208 6.51 13.02 -9.61
C ALA A 208 6.54 12.05 -10.83
N ASP A 209 5.57 12.12 -11.74
CA ASP A 209 5.48 11.25 -12.94
C ASP A 209 5.49 9.73 -12.65
N ASP A 210 4.92 9.34 -11.50
CA ASP A 210 4.89 8.00 -10.93
C ASP A 210 3.52 7.29 -11.07
N ASP A 211 2.62 7.79 -11.92
CA ASP A 211 1.26 7.27 -12.11
C ASP A 211 1.13 6.19 -13.20
N TYR A 212 2.19 5.40 -13.43
CA TYR A 212 2.23 4.38 -14.49
C TYR A 212 1.24 3.25 -14.22
N GLN A 213 0.48 2.84 -15.24
CA GLN A 213 -0.63 1.87 -15.16
C GLN A 213 -0.36 0.66 -16.09
N PRO A 214 0.64 -0.19 -15.79
CA PRO A 214 1.11 -1.24 -16.70
C PRO A 214 0.02 -2.24 -17.12
N PHE A 215 -0.94 -2.53 -16.24
CA PHE A 215 -2.05 -3.44 -16.50
C PHE A 215 -3.13 -2.88 -17.45
N ILE A 216 -3.07 -1.59 -17.80
CA ILE A 216 -3.92 -0.98 -18.83
C ILE A 216 -3.27 -1.10 -20.22
N GLY A 217 -1.95 -1.03 -20.29
CA GLY A 217 -1.18 -1.14 -21.52
C GLY A 217 0.16 -0.42 -21.43
N GLU A 218 1.02 -0.65 -22.42
CA GLU A 218 2.33 -0.02 -22.51
C GLU A 218 2.23 1.51 -22.50
N GLY A 219 2.98 2.15 -21.60
CA GLY A 219 2.99 3.62 -21.44
C GLY A 219 1.71 4.23 -20.87
N ALA A 220 0.72 3.41 -20.47
CA ALA A 220 -0.54 3.92 -19.94
C ALA A 220 -0.34 4.65 -18.60
N ARG A 221 -0.96 5.82 -18.46
CA ARG A 221 -0.99 6.65 -17.24
C ARG A 221 -2.42 6.80 -16.71
N ALA A 222 -2.63 7.57 -15.65
CA ALA A 222 -3.94 7.71 -15.01
C ALA A 222 -5.05 8.14 -15.99
N GLY A 223 -4.75 8.96 -17.00
CA GLY A 223 -5.71 9.36 -18.02
C GLY A 223 -6.23 8.19 -18.85
N ALA A 224 -5.35 7.27 -19.25
CA ALA A 224 -5.73 6.05 -19.95
C ALA A 224 -6.60 5.15 -19.05
N TYR A 225 -6.25 5.02 -17.78
CA TYR A 225 -7.06 4.29 -16.80
C TYR A 225 -8.48 4.88 -16.69
N PHE A 226 -8.62 6.19 -16.55
CA PHE A 226 -9.94 6.84 -16.45
C PHE A 226 -10.75 6.74 -17.74
N ASP A 227 -10.09 6.78 -18.90
CA ASP A 227 -10.75 6.52 -20.18
C ASP A 227 -11.32 5.09 -20.25
N GLU A 228 -10.61 4.09 -19.71
CA GLU A 228 -11.10 2.71 -19.65
C GLU A 228 -12.25 2.54 -18.64
N LEU A 229 -12.31 3.35 -17.58
CA LEU A 229 -13.30 3.18 -16.51
C LEU A 229 -14.62 3.93 -16.77
N PHE A 230 -14.58 5.13 -17.34
CA PHE A 230 -15.74 6.03 -17.45
C PHE A 230 -16.26 6.18 -18.89
N LEU A 231 -17.59 6.08 -19.06
CA LEU A 231 -18.27 6.55 -20.27
C LEU A 231 -18.39 8.07 -20.32
N ASN A 232 -18.67 8.72 -19.19
CA ASN A 232 -18.59 10.16 -19.08
C ASN A 232 -17.13 10.61 -18.99
N LYS A 233 -16.51 10.95 -20.13
CA LYS A 233 -15.08 11.34 -20.19
C LYS A 233 -14.81 12.65 -19.46
N ARG A 234 -15.83 13.48 -19.23
CA ARG A 234 -15.72 14.67 -18.37
C ARG A 234 -15.24 14.29 -16.97
N VAL A 235 -15.68 13.15 -16.43
CA VAL A 235 -15.27 12.64 -15.12
C VAL A 235 -13.79 12.30 -15.11
N GLY A 236 -13.27 11.64 -16.15
CA GLY A 236 -11.84 11.33 -16.24
C GLY A 236 -10.97 12.59 -16.28
N HIS A 237 -11.35 13.59 -17.09
CA HIS A 237 -10.68 14.89 -17.11
C HIS A 237 -10.77 15.62 -15.76
N PHE A 238 -11.89 15.48 -15.06
CA PHE A 238 -12.11 16.06 -13.74
C PHE A 238 -11.22 15.40 -12.69
N LEU A 239 -11.08 14.06 -12.72
CA LEU A 239 -10.25 13.31 -11.78
C LEU A 239 -8.77 13.66 -11.93
N ILE A 240 -8.24 13.84 -13.15
CA ILE A 240 -6.86 14.31 -13.35
C ILE A 240 -6.60 15.59 -12.57
N LEU A 241 -7.56 16.54 -12.59
CA LEU A 241 -7.43 17.79 -11.86
C LEU A 241 -7.69 17.62 -10.36
N LEU A 242 -8.69 16.84 -9.95
CA LEU A 242 -9.03 16.66 -8.52
C LEU A 242 -7.86 16.03 -7.77
N LEU A 243 -7.39 14.90 -8.27
CA LEU A 243 -6.36 14.08 -7.63
C LEU A 243 -5.01 14.84 -7.59
N SER A 244 -4.70 15.61 -8.63
CA SER A 244 -3.46 16.40 -8.66
C SER A 244 -3.47 17.65 -7.77
N ASN A 245 -4.64 18.13 -7.29
CA ASN A 245 -4.73 19.40 -6.57
C ASN A 245 -5.20 19.26 -5.11
N PHE A 246 -5.81 18.14 -4.75
CA PHE A 246 -6.33 17.91 -3.41
C PHE A 246 -5.66 16.68 -2.78
N GLY A 247 -4.91 16.91 -1.70
CA GLY A 247 -4.30 15.85 -0.88
C GLY A 247 -4.93 15.69 0.51
N SER A 248 -4.22 14.97 1.38
CA SER A 248 -4.65 14.62 2.73
C SER A 248 -4.89 15.82 3.66
N ILE A 249 -4.25 16.97 3.41
CA ILE A 249 -4.54 18.21 4.17
C ILE A 249 -6.01 18.62 4.04
N HIS A 250 -6.60 18.47 2.86
CA HIS A 250 -7.98 18.91 2.63
C HIS A 250 -8.97 17.87 3.16
N LEU A 251 -8.59 16.59 3.23
CA LEU A 251 -9.37 15.56 3.91
C LEU A 251 -9.32 15.74 5.44
N ALA A 252 -8.22 16.26 5.99
CA ALA A 252 -8.11 16.60 7.40
C ALA A 252 -9.01 17.80 7.79
N ASP A 253 -9.25 18.71 6.85
CA ASP A 253 -10.11 19.88 7.02
C ASP A 253 -11.59 19.49 7.26
N SER A 254 -12.17 20.06 8.30
CA SER A 254 -13.58 19.83 8.65
C SER A 254 -14.56 20.41 7.63
N ALA A 255 -14.11 21.20 6.65
CA ALA A 255 -14.93 21.60 5.51
C ALA A 255 -15.33 20.41 4.60
N ASN A 256 -14.51 19.35 4.56
CA ASN A 256 -14.68 18.22 3.64
C ASN A 256 -15.06 16.91 4.35
N THR A 257 -14.60 16.72 5.58
CA THR A 257 -14.88 15.55 6.39
C THR A 257 -15.33 15.95 7.79
N PHE A 258 -15.72 15.00 8.63
CA PHE A 258 -15.98 15.23 10.05
C PHE A 258 -15.46 14.07 10.89
N ASN A 259 -15.11 14.35 12.14
CA ASN A 259 -14.56 13.33 13.05
C ASN A 259 -15.68 12.46 13.60
N LEU A 260 -15.37 11.17 13.78
CA LEU A 260 -16.29 10.16 14.27
C LEU A 260 -15.82 9.54 15.58
N GLU A 261 -16.80 9.15 16.39
CA GLU A 261 -16.62 8.18 17.47
C GLU A 261 -16.15 6.82 16.92
N PRO A 262 -15.23 6.11 17.60
CA PRO A 262 -14.70 4.83 17.12
C PRO A 262 -15.74 3.75 16.81
N GLY A 263 -16.80 3.66 17.63
CA GLY A 263 -17.88 2.68 17.45
C GLY A 263 -18.73 2.90 16.19
N ALA A 264 -18.60 4.05 15.52
CA ALA A 264 -19.33 4.38 14.30
C ALA A 264 -18.57 4.02 13.01
N VAL A 265 -17.36 3.47 13.13
CA VAL A 265 -16.51 3.08 11.99
C VAL A 265 -17.26 2.16 11.03
N ARG A 266 -17.20 2.46 9.74
CA ARG A 266 -17.73 1.60 8.68
C ARG A 266 -16.95 1.76 7.38
N GLN A 267 -17.26 0.89 6.42
CA GLN A 267 -16.70 0.93 5.08
C GLN A 267 -16.91 2.30 4.40
N GLY A 268 -15.88 2.78 3.71
CA GLY A 268 -15.87 4.08 3.04
C GLY A 268 -15.55 5.27 3.95
N ASP A 269 -15.40 5.06 5.26
CA ASP A 269 -14.76 6.03 6.15
C ASP A 269 -13.27 6.15 5.83
N LEU A 270 -12.64 7.19 6.39
CA LEU A 270 -11.24 7.51 6.20
C LEU A 270 -10.52 7.44 7.55
N LEU A 271 -9.31 6.91 7.56
CA LEU A 271 -8.38 7.00 8.68
C LEU A 271 -7.17 7.83 8.24
N LEU A 272 -6.89 8.94 8.93
CA LEU A 272 -5.84 9.87 8.55
C LEU A 272 -4.74 9.93 9.59
N GLU A 273 -3.51 9.64 9.20
CA GLU A 273 -2.32 9.95 9.97
C GLU A 273 -1.82 11.35 9.62
N ARG A 274 -1.59 12.17 10.65
CA ARG A 274 -1.12 13.56 10.53
C ARG A 274 -0.02 13.80 11.55
N TRP A 275 1.21 13.97 11.07
CA TRP A 275 2.38 14.41 11.87
C TRP A 275 2.69 15.90 11.72
N GLN A 276 2.00 16.58 10.80
CA GLN A 276 2.11 18.02 10.57
C GLN A 276 0.74 18.59 10.15
N ARG A 277 0.49 19.86 10.45
CA ARG A 277 -0.79 20.51 10.11
C ARG A 277 -0.89 20.87 8.63
N ARG A 278 0.21 21.35 8.05
CA ARG A 278 0.36 21.62 6.62
C ARG A 278 1.37 20.64 6.06
N GLY A 279 1.13 20.14 4.86
CA GLY A 279 1.95 19.11 4.23
C GLY A 279 1.31 17.73 4.23
N ILE A 280 2.03 16.78 3.66
CA ILE A 280 1.56 15.42 3.44
C ILE A 280 1.35 14.71 4.78
N GLY A 281 0.25 13.96 4.84
CA GLY A 281 -0.02 12.91 5.82
C GLY A 281 -0.56 11.68 5.09
N HIS A 282 -0.73 10.56 5.78
CA HIS A 282 -1.14 9.29 5.19
C HIS A 282 -2.67 9.07 5.34
N THR A 283 -3.36 8.75 4.25
CA THR A 283 -4.81 8.54 4.21
C THR A 283 -5.12 7.11 3.84
N LEU A 284 -5.88 6.43 4.69
CA LEU A 284 -6.36 5.08 4.47
C LEU A 284 -7.88 5.10 4.33
N VAL A 285 -8.43 4.24 3.47
CA VAL A 285 -9.88 4.05 3.35
C VAL A 285 -10.27 2.80 4.11
N VAL A 286 -11.28 2.89 4.96
CA VAL A 286 -11.85 1.73 5.65
C VAL A 286 -12.55 0.84 4.62
N LYS A 287 -12.01 -0.34 4.37
CA LYS A 287 -12.42 -1.23 3.29
C LYS A 287 -13.47 -2.24 3.71
N HIS A 288 -13.31 -2.81 4.89
CA HIS A 288 -14.20 -3.81 5.46
C HIS A 288 -14.28 -3.60 6.97
N VAL A 289 -15.47 -3.74 7.55
CA VAL A 289 -15.70 -3.76 8.99
C VAL A 289 -16.69 -4.89 9.27
N GLN A 290 -16.32 -5.80 10.16
CA GLN A 290 -17.15 -6.92 10.60
C GLN A 290 -17.05 -7.11 12.11
N GLU A 291 -17.93 -7.93 12.67
CA GLU A 291 -17.80 -8.38 14.06
C GLU A 291 -16.46 -9.12 14.25
N GLY A 292 -15.80 -8.85 15.38
CA GLY A 292 -14.58 -9.53 15.77
C GLY A 292 -14.82 -10.96 16.26
N GLN A 293 -13.73 -11.66 16.56
CA GLN A 293 -13.77 -13.00 17.14
C GLN A 293 -14.27 -12.96 18.60
N ASN A 294 -13.94 -11.87 19.31
CA ASN A 294 -14.38 -11.61 20.67
C ASN A 294 -15.75 -10.89 20.70
N PRO A 295 -16.68 -11.28 21.60
CA PRO A 295 -17.98 -10.63 21.67
C PRO A 295 -17.89 -9.12 21.94
N GLY A 296 -18.45 -8.33 21.01
CA GLY A 296 -18.50 -6.86 21.12
C GLY A 296 -17.27 -6.13 20.57
N THR A 297 -16.31 -6.83 19.98
CA THR A 297 -15.20 -6.24 19.22
C THR A 297 -15.51 -6.19 17.72
N LEU A 298 -14.66 -5.48 16.97
CA LEU A 298 -14.72 -5.37 15.52
C LEU A 298 -13.40 -5.84 14.91
N MET A 299 -13.46 -6.29 13.67
CA MET A 299 -12.29 -6.39 12.80
C MET A 299 -12.47 -5.41 11.64
N ALA A 300 -11.42 -4.65 11.34
CA ALA A 300 -11.42 -3.70 10.24
C ALA A 300 -10.24 -3.98 9.32
N GLU A 301 -10.48 -3.89 8.02
CA GLU A 301 -9.44 -3.90 6.98
C GLU A 301 -9.40 -2.51 6.33
N LEU A 302 -8.19 -2.04 6.01
CA LEU A 302 -7.95 -0.77 5.36
C LEU A 302 -7.44 -0.98 3.93
N VAL A 303 -7.57 0.04 3.09
CA VAL A 303 -6.76 0.15 1.88
C VAL A 303 -5.89 1.40 1.92
N SER A 304 -4.60 1.24 1.64
CA SER A 304 -3.58 2.28 1.73
C SER A 304 -2.97 2.54 0.34
N GLY A 305 -2.95 3.79 -0.11
CA GLY A 305 -2.05 4.24 -1.18
C GLY A 305 -0.69 4.65 -0.61
N SER A 306 0.25 5.11 -1.43
CA SER A 306 1.55 5.58 -0.94
C SER A 306 2.19 6.63 -1.85
N MET A 307 3.32 7.19 -1.42
CA MET A 307 4.25 7.95 -2.24
C MET A 307 5.63 7.29 -2.20
N PRO A 308 6.26 6.95 -3.34
CA PRO A 308 5.72 7.06 -4.71
C PRO A 308 4.37 6.33 -4.91
N ARG A 309 3.57 6.79 -5.86
CA ARG A 309 2.22 6.24 -6.13
C ARG A 309 2.32 4.75 -6.38
N ARG A 310 1.37 3.98 -5.82
CA ARG A 310 1.25 2.52 -6.03
C ARG A 310 -0.20 2.08 -6.12
N GLN A 311 -0.45 0.84 -6.55
CA GLN A 311 -1.79 0.28 -6.39
C GLN A 311 -2.16 0.26 -4.90
N PRO A 312 -3.41 0.56 -4.52
CA PRO A 312 -3.81 0.54 -3.12
C PRO A 312 -3.60 -0.84 -2.55
N LYS A 313 -2.90 -0.92 -1.41
CA LYS A 313 -2.64 -2.18 -0.71
C LYS A 313 -3.82 -2.44 0.19
N TRP A 314 -4.32 -3.67 0.14
CA TRP A 314 -5.30 -4.19 1.06
C TRP A 314 -4.59 -4.62 2.34
N GLU A 315 -4.72 -3.80 3.38
CA GLU A 315 -4.16 -4.08 4.68
C GLU A 315 -5.03 -5.11 5.39
N ASP A 316 -4.40 -6.14 5.93
CA ASP A 316 -5.09 -7.12 6.78
C ASP A 316 -5.52 -6.47 8.12
N PRO A 317 -6.31 -7.18 8.95
CA PRO A 317 -6.78 -6.66 10.22
C PRO A 317 -5.67 -6.27 11.22
N THR A 318 -4.51 -6.94 11.20
CA THR A 318 -3.38 -6.62 12.09
C THR A 318 -2.74 -5.30 11.68
N ALA A 319 -2.36 -5.18 10.40
CA ALA A 319 -1.83 -3.94 9.85
C ALA A 319 -2.81 -2.78 10.07
N SER A 320 -4.11 -3.03 9.85
CA SER A 320 -5.18 -2.06 10.04
C SER A 320 -5.29 -1.60 11.49
N LYS A 321 -5.27 -2.53 12.47
CA LYS A 321 -5.32 -2.20 13.89
C LYS A 321 -4.17 -1.27 14.30
N ARG A 322 -2.95 -1.53 13.82
CA ARG A 322 -1.78 -0.66 14.09
C ARG A 322 -2.00 0.79 13.63
N TYR A 323 -2.63 0.98 12.46
CA TYR A 323 -2.99 2.32 12.02
C TYR A 323 -4.06 2.95 12.92
N PHE A 324 -5.11 2.22 13.30
CA PHE A 324 -6.17 2.76 14.17
C PHE A 324 -5.69 3.14 15.57
N THR A 325 -4.65 2.49 16.08
CA THR A 325 -4.10 2.70 17.42
C THR A 325 -2.88 3.63 17.44
N SER A 326 -2.39 4.05 16.27
CA SER A 326 -1.32 5.03 16.11
C SER A 326 -1.72 6.41 16.64
N ASN A 327 -0.86 7.02 17.46
CA ASN A 327 -1.07 8.40 17.93
C ASN A 327 -1.05 9.42 16.79
N MET A 328 -0.45 9.11 15.64
CA MET A 328 -0.50 9.99 14.46
C MET A 328 -1.91 10.13 13.90
N THR A 329 -2.86 9.28 14.29
CA THR A 329 -4.29 9.40 13.95
C THR A 329 -5.05 10.36 14.88
N GLY A 330 -4.35 11.37 15.42
CA GLY A 330 -4.93 12.36 16.31
C GLY A 330 -5.04 11.89 17.76
N GLY A 331 -4.13 11.03 18.20
CA GLY A 331 -4.05 10.49 19.55
C GLY A 331 -3.39 11.41 20.57
N GLU A 332 -2.92 10.81 21.65
CA GLU A 332 -2.21 11.51 22.72
C GLU A 332 -0.77 11.87 22.32
N GLY A 333 -0.18 12.84 23.02
CA GLY A 333 1.18 13.30 22.79
C GLY A 333 1.31 14.35 21.69
N SER A 334 2.57 14.62 21.32
CA SER A 334 2.94 15.66 20.36
C SER A 334 3.92 15.13 19.33
N ASN A 335 3.93 15.76 18.16
CA ASN A 335 4.97 15.59 17.16
C ASN A 335 6.31 16.21 17.65
N TRP A 336 7.37 16.05 16.86
CA TRP A 336 8.69 16.61 17.15
C TRP A 336 8.71 18.14 17.33
N SER A 337 7.81 18.86 16.65
CA SER A 337 7.69 20.32 16.77
C SER A 337 6.93 20.77 18.04
N GLY A 338 6.43 19.82 18.85
CA GLY A 338 5.64 20.06 20.04
C GLY A 338 4.14 20.26 19.77
N ASP A 339 3.68 20.12 18.53
CA ASP A 339 2.25 20.21 18.20
C ASP A 339 1.55 18.92 18.63
N GLU A 340 0.47 19.04 19.39
CA GLU A 340 -0.34 17.89 19.83
C GLU A 340 -1.00 17.20 18.62
N TYR A 341 -0.89 15.87 18.53
CA TYR A 341 -1.45 15.11 17.41
C TYR A 341 -2.95 15.35 17.22
N ALA A 342 -3.71 15.42 18.31
CA ALA A 342 -5.15 15.71 18.30
C ALA A 342 -5.52 17.03 17.59
N LYS A 343 -4.58 17.99 17.49
CA LYS A 343 -4.78 19.29 16.83
C LYS A 343 -4.35 19.33 15.37
N LEU A 344 -3.78 18.24 14.84
CA LEU A 344 -3.29 18.15 13.46
C LEU A 344 -4.36 17.72 12.45
N GLY A 345 -5.55 17.38 12.94
CA GLY A 345 -6.71 17.02 12.11
C GLY A 345 -6.71 15.57 11.61
N GLY A 346 -5.99 14.66 12.27
CA GLY A 346 -5.98 13.23 11.94
C GLY A 346 -7.18 12.44 12.51
N GLY A 347 -7.15 11.13 12.29
CA GLY A 347 -8.05 10.14 12.87
C GLY A 347 -9.19 9.68 12.00
N LEU A 348 -10.09 8.89 12.61
CA LEU A 348 -11.28 8.39 11.95
C LEU A 348 -12.18 9.55 11.53
N LYS A 349 -12.53 9.56 10.25
CA LYS A 349 -13.32 10.61 9.61
C LYS A 349 -14.30 10.03 8.62
N ARG A 350 -15.42 10.74 8.42
CA ARG A 350 -16.39 10.46 7.36
C ARG A 350 -16.55 11.64 6.44
N TRP A 351 -16.79 11.36 5.17
CA TRP A 351 -17.10 12.37 4.16
C TRP A 351 -18.32 13.18 4.58
N ARG A 352 -18.24 14.50 4.42
CA ARG A 352 -19.46 15.30 4.35
C ARG A 352 -20.22 14.98 3.08
N VAL A 353 -21.54 15.12 3.14
CA VAL A 353 -22.41 15.00 1.98
C VAL A 353 -22.72 16.39 1.44
N ALA A 354 -22.49 16.59 0.14
CA ALA A 354 -22.99 17.77 -0.54
C ALA A 354 -24.50 17.64 -0.72
N ARG A 355 -25.28 18.68 -0.40
CA ARG A 355 -26.74 18.67 -0.57
C ARG A 355 -27.24 20.00 -1.07
N ALA A 356 -28.34 19.97 -1.82
CA ALA A 356 -29.03 21.18 -2.25
C ALA A 356 -29.94 21.70 -1.12
N LEU A 357 -29.49 22.75 -0.44
CA LEU A 357 -30.19 23.39 0.67
C LEU A 357 -30.46 24.86 0.32
N GLU A 358 -31.73 25.29 0.37
CA GLU A 358 -32.13 26.68 0.14
C GLU A 358 -31.61 27.28 -1.19
N GLY A 359 -31.47 26.46 -2.24
CA GLY A 359 -30.97 26.88 -3.55
C GLY A 359 -29.43 26.92 -3.67
N TRP A 360 -28.70 26.41 -2.68
CA TRP A 360 -27.25 26.31 -2.66
C TRP A 360 -26.79 24.89 -2.39
N TYR A 361 -25.67 24.50 -3.01
CA TYR A 361 -24.94 23.33 -2.58
C TYR A 361 -24.19 23.63 -1.30
N THR A 362 -24.29 22.73 -0.34
CA THR A 362 -23.70 22.85 0.99
C THR A 362 -23.19 21.49 1.46
N ASN A 363 -21.97 21.44 2.00
CA ASN A 363 -21.45 20.25 2.66
C ASN A 363 -22.02 20.17 4.07
N THR A 364 -22.62 19.03 4.41
CA THR A 364 -23.32 18.81 5.68
C THR A 364 -23.16 17.37 6.16
N ILE A 365 -23.69 17.09 7.35
CA ILE A 365 -23.73 15.77 7.99
C ILE A 365 -25.17 15.27 7.91
N LEU A 366 -25.36 13.99 7.58
CA LEU A 366 -26.70 13.40 7.60
C LEU A 366 -27.22 13.32 9.04
N PRO A 367 -28.53 13.51 9.29
CA PRO A 367 -29.07 13.49 10.66
C PRO A 367 -28.66 12.25 11.48
N ARG A 368 -28.59 11.07 10.85
CA ARG A 368 -28.17 9.81 11.49
C ARG A 368 -26.68 9.78 11.90
N ASP A 369 -25.84 10.54 11.21
CA ASP A 369 -24.40 10.58 11.47
C ASP A 369 -24.06 11.64 12.55
N LEU A 370 -25.00 12.54 12.90
CA LEU A 370 -24.80 13.55 13.93
C LEU A 370 -24.64 12.96 15.33
N ASP A 371 -25.25 11.79 15.58
CA ASP A 371 -25.17 11.11 16.88
C ASP A 371 -23.74 10.61 17.18
N TYR A 372 -22.90 10.47 16.16
CA TYR A 372 -21.50 9.99 16.27
C TYR A 372 -20.47 11.07 15.95
N TRP A 373 -20.91 12.30 15.72
CA TRP A 373 -20.03 13.41 15.33
C TRP A 373 -19.26 13.95 16.52
N ILE A 374 -17.94 14.06 16.35
CA ILE A 374 -17.05 14.75 17.28
C ILE A 374 -16.65 16.11 16.69
N SER A 375 -16.85 17.17 17.46
CA SER A 375 -16.39 18.53 17.10
C SER A 375 -14.88 18.55 16.82
N SER A 376 -14.46 19.24 15.77
CA SER A 376 -13.03 19.40 15.42
C SER A 376 -12.19 20.12 16.48
N THR A 377 -12.85 20.75 17.46
CA THR A 377 -12.23 21.42 18.60
C THR A 377 -12.31 20.63 19.91
N ASP A 378 -12.97 19.46 19.93
CA ASP A 378 -12.98 18.56 21.08
C ASP A 378 -11.74 17.65 21.07
N TYR A 379 -10.59 18.26 21.36
CA TYR A 379 -9.31 17.57 21.31
C TYR A 379 -9.18 16.46 22.35
N ALA A 380 -9.89 16.55 23.48
CA ALA A 380 -9.85 15.51 24.50
C ALA A 380 -10.50 14.22 24.00
N THR A 381 -11.70 14.33 23.41
CA THR A 381 -12.38 13.16 22.82
C THR A 381 -11.58 12.63 21.62
N ILE A 382 -11.03 13.51 20.78
CA ILE A 382 -10.19 13.13 19.64
C ILE A 382 -8.94 12.35 20.09
N ALA A 383 -8.21 12.84 21.10
CA ALA A 383 -6.98 12.24 21.60
C ALA A 383 -7.19 10.84 22.20
N ALA A 384 -8.36 10.57 22.78
CA ALA A 384 -8.67 9.29 23.40
C ALA A 384 -8.99 8.17 22.39
N ARG A 385 -9.24 8.49 21.11
CA ARG A 385 -9.73 7.52 20.12
C ARG A 385 -8.80 6.34 19.88
N PRO A 386 -7.46 6.51 19.72
CA PRO A 386 -6.57 5.37 19.50
C PRO A 386 -6.63 4.34 20.64
N GLY A 387 -6.70 4.80 21.90
CA GLY A 387 -6.88 3.91 23.06
C GLY A 387 -8.23 3.19 23.09
N GLN A 388 -9.28 3.81 22.54
CA GLN A 388 -10.59 3.14 22.36
C GLN A 388 -10.52 2.08 21.26
N PHE A 389 -9.81 2.33 20.16
CA PHE A 389 -9.59 1.33 19.12
C PHE A 389 -8.76 0.14 19.61
N GLU A 390 -7.86 0.32 20.57
CA GLU A 390 -7.11 -0.79 21.15
C GLU A 390 -8.04 -1.83 21.80
N THR A 391 -9.15 -1.36 22.39
CA THR A 391 -10.17 -2.22 23.01
C THR A 391 -11.22 -2.68 22.00
N LEU A 392 -11.59 -1.82 21.05
CA LEU A 392 -12.66 -2.08 20.09
C LEU A 392 -12.23 -3.04 18.98
N LEU A 393 -10.98 -2.93 18.51
CA LEU A 393 -10.46 -3.78 17.44
C LEU A 393 -9.84 -5.04 18.01
N ASP A 394 -10.35 -6.17 17.53
CA ASP A 394 -9.89 -7.46 17.96
C ASP A 394 -8.43 -7.72 17.61
N LYS A 395 -7.76 -8.54 18.41
CA LYS A 395 -6.49 -9.12 18.02
C LYS A 395 -6.80 -10.35 17.14
N LEU A 396 -6.08 -10.53 16.03
CA LEU A 396 -6.12 -11.81 15.31
C LEU A 396 -5.69 -12.93 16.26
N ASP A 397 -6.09 -14.17 15.93
CA ASP A 397 -5.47 -15.36 16.54
C ASP A 397 -3.93 -15.24 16.45
N PRO A 398 -3.17 -15.66 17.49
CA PRO A 398 -1.73 -15.40 17.54
C PRO A 398 -0.96 -15.87 16.30
N GLU A 399 -1.34 -16.97 15.65
CA GLU A 399 -0.67 -17.44 14.43
C GLU A 399 -0.91 -16.49 13.27
N ALA A 400 -2.17 -16.08 13.05
CA ALA A 400 -2.52 -15.12 12.01
C ALA A 400 -1.92 -13.72 12.28
N ALA A 401 -1.82 -13.31 13.55
CA ALA A 401 -1.15 -12.08 13.95
C ALA A 401 0.36 -12.13 13.63
N ARG A 402 1.02 -13.25 13.93
CA ARG A 402 2.44 -13.48 13.60
C ARG A 402 2.65 -13.39 12.10
N ASP A 403 1.87 -14.14 11.32
CA ASP A 403 2.01 -14.19 9.87
C ASP A 403 1.76 -12.82 9.22
N ALA A 404 0.81 -12.04 9.75
CA ALA A 404 0.58 -10.67 9.31
C ALA A 404 1.76 -9.74 9.63
N LEU A 405 2.35 -9.84 10.84
CA LEU A 405 3.53 -9.04 11.21
C LEU A 405 4.75 -9.40 10.35
N LEU A 406 4.96 -10.69 10.07
CA LEU A 406 6.01 -11.14 9.16
C LEU A 406 5.78 -10.63 7.73
N ALA A 407 4.54 -10.61 7.26
CA ALA A 407 4.19 -10.03 5.96
C ALA A 407 4.44 -8.51 5.91
N ILE A 408 4.22 -7.78 7.01
CA ILE A 408 4.57 -6.36 7.11
C ILE A 408 6.09 -6.17 7.08
N ILE A 409 6.85 -6.99 7.80
CA ILE A 409 8.31 -6.94 7.80
C ILE A 409 8.85 -7.17 6.38
N GLU A 410 8.35 -8.17 5.67
CA GLU A 410 8.79 -8.47 4.30
C GLU A 410 8.39 -7.38 3.31
N ASP A 411 7.20 -6.78 3.45
CA ASP A 411 6.80 -5.60 2.66
C ASP A 411 7.77 -4.42 2.85
N LYS A 412 8.27 -4.20 4.08
CA LYS A 412 9.26 -3.15 4.33
C LYS A 412 10.63 -3.49 3.76
N ARG A 413 11.04 -4.76 3.81
CA ARG A 413 12.26 -5.24 3.13
C ARG A 413 12.15 -5.05 1.62
N ASP A 414 11.06 -5.49 1.00
CA ASP A 414 10.78 -5.26 -0.42
C ASP A 414 10.86 -3.79 -0.80
N HIS A 415 10.31 -2.90 0.05
CA HIS A 415 10.43 -1.47 -0.17
C HIS A 415 11.89 -0.98 -0.08
N LEU A 416 12.66 -1.46 0.90
CA LEU A 416 14.08 -1.10 1.06
C LEU A 416 14.98 -1.66 -0.05
N ARG A 417 14.64 -2.83 -0.61
CA ARG A 417 15.29 -3.37 -1.81
C ARG A 417 15.14 -2.44 -3.01
N ASN A 418 14.04 -1.70 -3.09
CA ASN A 418 13.80 -0.74 -4.16
C ASN A 418 14.30 0.68 -3.81
N TYR A 419 14.22 1.06 -2.54
CA TYR A 419 14.53 2.40 -2.02
C TYR A 419 15.33 2.32 -0.70
N PRO A 420 16.63 1.97 -0.75
CA PRO A 420 17.50 1.75 0.43
C PRO A 420 17.51 2.85 1.49
N ALA A 421 17.26 4.09 1.08
CA ALA A 421 17.28 5.25 1.98
C ALA A 421 15.93 5.54 2.68
N SER A 422 14.88 4.77 2.40
CA SER A 422 13.52 5.03 2.89
C SER A 422 13.40 4.84 4.42
N CYS A 423 13.51 5.93 5.18
CA CYS A 423 13.34 5.87 6.64
C CYS A 423 11.93 5.49 7.06
N SER A 424 10.90 5.78 6.26
CA SER A 424 9.53 5.30 6.54
C SER A 424 9.46 3.77 6.54
N ALA A 425 10.16 3.11 5.60
CA ALA A 425 10.21 1.65 5.58
C ALA A 425 11.05 1.09 6.73
N ARG A 426 12.19 1.71 7.06
CA ARG A 426 13.02 1.31 8.21
C ARG A 426 12.25 1.38 9.53
N ILE A 427 11.62 2.53 9.81
CA ILE A 427 10.81 2.75 11.03
C ILE A 427 9.65 1.74 11.07
N GLY A 428 8.90 1.60 9.98
CA GLY A 428 7.76 0.69 9.93
C GLY A 428 8.14 -0.78 10.14
N ARG A 429 9.34 -1.18 9.71
CA ARG A 429 9.88 -2.53 9.93
C ARG A 429 10.21 -2.75 11.39
N GLU A 430 10.90 -1.82 12.05
CA GLU A 430 11.26 -1.97 13.46
C GLU A 430 10.05 -1.85 14.39
N GLU A 431 9.03 -1.06 14.03
CA GLU A 431 7.74 -1.11 14.71
C GLU A 431 7.07 -2.49 14.58
N ALA A 432 7.15 -3.12 13.40
CA ALA A 432 6.58 -4.46 13.19
C ALA A 432 7.33 -5.54 13.99
N PHE A 433 8.66 -5.42 14.11
CA PHE A 433 9.46 -6.31 14.96
C PHE A 433 9.14 -6.12 16.44
N ARG A 434 8.96 -4.88 16.92
CA ARG A 434 8.53 -4.62 18.31
C ARG A 434 7.21 -5.34 18.63
N ASP A 435 6.22 -5.20 17.76
CA ASP A 435 4.94 -5.90 17.91
C ASP A 435 5.11 -7.42 17.81
N LEU A 436 6.03 -7.91 16.97
CA LEU A 436 6.33 -9.34 16.84
C LEU A 436 6.99 -9.88 18.11
N TYR A 437 7.91 -9.15 18.73
CA TYR A 437 8.53 -9.57 19.99
C TYR A 437 7.49 -9.74 21.09
N ASP A 438 6.62 -8.75 21.27
CA ASP A 438 5.55 -8.80 22.28
C ASP A 438 4.62 -9.98 22.03
N LEU A 439 4.21 -10.21 20.77
CA LEU A 439 3.35 -11.33 20.39
C LEU A 439 4.02 -12.68 20.64
N MET A 440 5.28 -12.83 20.22
CA MET A 440 6.02 -14.08 20.29
C MET A 440 6.39 -14.44 21.74
N GLU A 441 6.68 -13.45 22.58
CA GLU A 441 6.87 -13.65 24.02
C GLU A 441 5.55 -14.04 24.70
N GLU A 442 4.45 -13.32 24.44
CA GLU A 442 3.15 -13.53 25.10
C GLU A 442 2.50 -14.88 24.72
N HIS A 443 2.53 -15.26 23.44
CA HIS A 443 1.73 -16.37 22.92
C HIS A 443 2.53 -17.58 22.48
N PHE A 444 3.81 -17.43 22.16
CA PHE A 444 4.66 -18.51 21.65
C PHE A 444 5.83 -18.85 22.58
N GLY A 445 6.02 -18.08 23.66
CA GLY A 445 7.09 -18.31 24.64
C GLY A 445 8.49 -18.15 24.07
N MET A 446 8.64 -17.47 22.93
CA MET A 446 9.93 -17.21 22.29
C MET A 446 10.55 -15.92 22.85
N SER A 447 11.82 -16.00 23.23
CA SER A 447 12.62 -14.84 23.58
C SER A 447 12.96 -14.02 22.35
N ARG A 448 13.33 -12.75 22.57
CA ARG A 448 13.73 -11.85 21.48
C ARG A 448 14.88 -12.41 20.64
N GLN A 449 15.89 -13.03 21.27
CA GLN A 449 17.00 -13.64 20.55
C GLN A 449 16.54 -14.77 19.64
N GLU A 450 15.59 -15.60 20.07
CA GLU A 450 15.03 -16.67 19.25
C GLU A 450 14.18 -16.10 18.10
N VAL A 451 13.44 -15.02 18.32
CA VAL A 451 12.70 -14.32 17.25
C VAL A 451 13.67 -13.72 16.23
N ASP A 452 14.75 -13.09 16.68
CA ASP A 452 15.77 -12.50 15.80
C ASP A 452 16.51 -13.58 15.00
N ALA A 453 16.92 -14.68 15.65
CA ALA A 453 17.54 -15.82 14.98
C ALA A 453 16.65 -16.46 13.93
N ARG A 454 15.33 -16.47 14.15
CA ARG A 454 14.38 -17.08 13.22
C ARG A 454 13.97 -16.16 12.09
N TYR A 455 13.79 -14.86 12.35
CA TYR A 455 13.10 -13.97 11.42
C TYR A 455 13.91 -12.77 10.95
N ARG A 456 15.00 -12.36 11.62
CA ARG A 456 15.85 -11.29 11.09
C ARG A 456 16.79 -11.81 10.01
N ILE A 457 17.15 -10.92 9.10
CA ILE A 457 18.13 -11.17 8.04
C ILE A 457 19.16 -10.04 7.99
N LEU A 458 20.22 -10.22 7.21
CA LEU A 458 21.28 -9.22 7.03
C LEU A 458 20.74 -7.82 6.68
N ASP A 459 19.77 -7.74 5.76
CA ASP A 459 19.10 -6.49 5.36
C ASP A 459 18.59 -5.67 6.56
N ASP A 460 18.15 -6.32 7.62
CA ASP A 460 17.57 -5.63 8.77
C ASP A 460 18.63 -4.81 9.52
N TYR A 461 19.85 -5.32 9.57
CA TYR A 461 20.99 -4.68 10.23
C TYR A 461 21.67 -3.66 9.30
N VAL A 462 21.83 -3.98 8.01
CA VAL A 462 22.41 -3.06 7.01
C VAL A 462 21.53 -1.82 6.84
N PHE A 463 20.21 -2.00 6.79
CA PHE A 463 19.25 -0.91 6.67
C PHE A 463 18.60 -0.59 8.03
N ALA A 464 19.41 -0.45 9.08
CA ALA A 464 18.95 -0.14 10.43
C ALA A 464 18.11 1.15 10.52
N GLU A 465 17.19 1.22 11.49
CA GLU A 465 16.37 2.42 11.72
C GLU A 465 17.25 3.64 12.02
N LEU A 466 16.96 4.75 11.34
CA LEU A 466 17.63 6.03 11.53
C LEU A 466 16.66 7.01 12.17
N VAL A 467 17.19 7.90 13.01
CA VAL A 467 16.40 9.00 13.57
C VAL A 467 16.13 10.02 12.46
N TYR A 468 14.89 10.05 11.96
CA TYR A 468 14.48 10.79 10.76
C TYR A 468 14.98 12.24 10.71
N GLU A 469 14.70 13.00 11.78
CA GLU A 469 15.05 14.42 11.89
C GLU A 469 16.54 14.70 12.08
N GLN A 470 17.34 13.65 12.29
CA GLN A 470 18.79 13.73 12.48
C GLN A 470 19.55 12.97 11.40
N SER A 471 18.88 12.56 10.32
CA SER A 471 19.50 11.70 9.30
C SER A 471 19.17 12.18 7.89
N LYS A 472 20.18 12.66 7.17
CA LYS A 472 20.00 13.15 5.80
C LYS A 472 19.78 12.03 4.79
N THR A 473 20.13 10.78 5.13
CA THR A 473 19.73 9.59 4.34
C THR A 473 18.23 9.60 4.11
N CYS A 474 17.42 9.98 5.11
CA CYS A 474 15.96 9.91 5.03
C CYS A 474 15.33 10.81 3.95
N CYS A 475 16.09 11.75 3.39
CA CYS A 475 15.63 12.66 2.34
C CYS A 475 15.98 12.20 0.92
N TRP A 476 16.58 11.01 0.79
CA TRP A 476 17.19 10.54 -0.45
C TRP A 476 16.25 9.58 -1.22
N ASN A 477 15.22 10.15 -1.82
CA ASN A 477 14.16 9.41 -2.51
C ASN A 477 14.57 8.82 -3.88
N SER A 478 15.72 9.23 -4.41
CA SER A 478 16.28 8.79 -5.70
C SER A 478 17.16 7.55 -5.61
N THR A 479 17.24 6.89 -4.46
CA THR A 479 17.92 5.59 -4.33
C THR A 479 17.22 4.51 -5.15
N THR A 480 17.98 3.50 -5.60
CA THR A 480 17.52 2.54 -6.62
C THR A 480 17.77 1.08 -6.20
N PRO A 481 17.13 0.10 -6.87
CA PRO A 481 17.45 -1.31 -6.68
C PRO A 481 18.91 -1.67 -6.97
N ALA A 482 19.56 -0.99 -7.93
CA ALA A 482 20.97 -1.23 -8.21
C ALA A 482 21.88 -0.82 -7.04
N MET A 483 21.53 0.26 -6.34
CA MET A 483 22.26 0.66 -5.13
C MET A 483 22.09 -0.37 -4.02
N TYR A 484 20.90 -0.94 -3.83
CA TYR A 484 20.67 -2.04 -2.88
C TYR A 484 21.63 -3.20 -3.16
N GLU A 485 21.68 -3.69 -4.41
CA GLU A 485 22.55 -4.81 -4.79
C GLU A 485 24.02 -4.52 -4.50
N ILE A 486 24.49 -3.31 -4.81
CA ILE A 486 25.88 -2.89 -4.55
C ILE A 486 26.18 -2.85 -3.05
N ILE A 487 25.26 -2.32 -2.24
CA ILE A 487 25.40 -2.25 -0.78
C ILE A 487 25.49 -3.67 -0.21
N MET A 488 24.56 -4.54 -0.60
CA MET A 488 24.52 -5.92 -0.08
C MET A 488 25.73 -6.75 -0.53
N ASP A 489 26.24 -6.54 -1.75
CA ASP A 489 27.49 -7.19 -2.22
C ASP A 489 28.70 -6.77 -1.37
N TYR A 490 28.82 -5.48 -1.03
CA TYR A 490 29.86 -5.02 -0.11
C TYR A 490 29.77 -5.67 1.26
N GLU A 491 28.56 -5.73 1.83
CA GLU A 491 28.32 -6.30 3.16
C GLU A 491 28.63 -7.80 3.21
N GLN A 492 28.27 -8.55 2.16
CA GLN A 492 28.61 -9.96 2.06
C GLN A 492 30.13 -10.15 2.03
N GLN A 493 30.86 -9.38 1.21
CA GLN A 493 32.32 -9.44 1.17
C GLN A 493 32.97 -9.03 2.50
N LEU A 494 32.40 -8.03 3.17
CA LEU A 494 32.85 -7.57 4.48
C LEU A 494 32.73 -8.70 5.52
N LEU A 495 31.59 -9.38 5.57
CA LEU A 495 31.35 -10.48 6.52
C LEU A 495 32.24 -11.70 6.23
N GLU A 496 32.45 -12.06 4.96
CA GLU A 496 33.38 -13.13 4.58
C GLU A 496 34.82 -12.84 5.02
N GLN A 497 35.24 -11.57 4.96
CA GLN A 497 36.58 -11.16 5.38
C GLN A 497 36.76 -11.14 6.90
N GLN A 498 35.67 -10.95 7.67
CA GLN A 498 35.71 -10.89 9.13
C GLN A 498 35.94 -12.27 9.77
N GLY A 499 35.52 -13.37 9.13
CA GLY A 499 35.69 -14.73 9.66
C GLY A 499 35.18 -14.88 11.09
N ASP A 500 36.03 -15.37 12.00
CA ASP A 500 35.65 -15.65 13.39
C ASP A 500 35.57 -14.40 14.30
N ASP A 501 36.03 -13.23 13.85
CA ASP A 501 36.12 -12.02 14.67
C ASP A 501 34.80 -11.21 14.75
N CYS A 502 33.76 -11.60 13.99
CA CYS A 502 32.43 -10.98 13.80
C CYS A 502 32.27 -9.55 14.39
N SER A 503 32.32 -8.53 13.52
CA SER A 503 32.09 -7.12 13.90
C SER A 503 30.72 -6.57 13.44
N GLY A 504 29.89 -7.40 12.81
CA GLY A 504 28.60 -7.01 12.25
C GLY A 504 28.71 -6.23 10.94
N PRO A 505 27.57 -5.99 10.27
CA PRO A 505 27.53 -5.23 9.02
C PRO A 505 27.71 -3.72 9.25
N LEU A 506 28.04 -2.99 8.19
CA LEU A 506 28.05 -1.54 8.19
C LEU A 506 26.64 -1.00 7.86
N VAL A 507 26.14 -0.09 8.70
CA VAL A 507 24.83 0.52 8.47
C VAL A 507 24.90 1.48 7.27
N PHE A 508 23.97 1.33 6.31
CA PHE A 508 23.80 2.28 5.21
C PHE A 508 23.24 3.60 5.72
N MET A 509 24.14 4.53 6.08
CA MET A 509 23.86 5.88 6.55
C MET A 509 24.99 6.85 6.20
N ASN A 510 24.76 8.16 6.37
CA ASN A 510 25.80 9.17 6.22
C ASN A 510 26.76 9.17 7.42
N ASP A 511 27.75 8.28 7.46
CA ASP A 511 28.86 8.32 8.43
C ASP A 511 30.15 7.77 7.82
N ASN A 512 30.54 8.32 6.66
CA ASN A 512 31.48 7.72 5.69
C ASN A 512 30.94 6.48 4.94
N GLY A 513 29.80 5.91 5.37
CA GLY A 513 29.17 4.76 4.71
C GLY A 513 28.87 4.97 3.23
N TYR A 514 28.37 6.14 2.83
CA TYR A 514 28.10 6.41 1.40
C TYR A 514 29.32 6.25 0.51
N GLU A 515 30.49 6.69 0.97
CA GLU A 515 31.71 6.70 0.17
C GLU A 515 32.27 5.29 0.01
N VAL A 516 32.15 4.47 1.05
CA VAL A 516 32.55 3.05 1.04
C VAL A 516 31.76 2.29 -0.04
N PHE A 517 30.44 2.39 -0.01
CA PHE A 517 29.59 1.72 -1.01
C PHE A 517 29.75 2.32 -2.42
N ARG A 518 29.94 3.64 -2.53
CA ARG A 518 30.24 4.30 -3.81
C ARG A 518 31.55 3.81 -4.41
N GLN A 519 32.60 3.67 -3.60
CA GLN A 519 33.88 3.15 -4.06
C GLN A 519 33.74 1.68 -4.47
N HIS A 520 32.98 0.88 -3.70
CA HIS A 520 32.67 -0.49 -4.08
C HIS A 520 31.97 -0.59 -5.44
N ALA A 521 31.02 0.32 -5.71
CA ALA A 521 30.39 0.43 -7.03
C ALA A 521 31.42 0.68 -8.14
N GLU A 522 32.41 1.54 -7.91
CA GLU A 522 33.50 1.78 -8.87
C GLU A 522 34.36 0.54 -9.09
N GLU A 523 34.67 -0.21 -8.02
CA GLU A 523 35.45 -1.45 -8.06
C GLU A 523 34.73 -2.58 -8.82
N LEU A 524 33.41 -2.65 -8.70
CA LEU A 524 32.56 -3.54 -9.50
C LEU A 524 32.37 -3.08 -10.95
N GLY A 525 32.83 -1.89 -11.32
CA GLY A 525 32.57 -1.28 -12.64
C GLY A 525 31.12 -0.82 -12.83
N ARG A 526 30.34 -0.70 -11.74
CA ARG A 526 28.93 -0.27 -11.69
C ARG A 526 28.77 1.16 -11.16
N GLY A 527 29.83 1.97 -11.18
CA GLY A 527 29.82 3.33 -10.64
C GLY A 527 28.74 4.24 -11.25
N ASP A 528 28.36 4.03 -12.52
CA ASP A 528 27.29 4.77 -13.19
C ASP A 528 25.88 4.45 -12.64
N GLU A 529 25.72 3.33 -11.93
CA GLU A 529 24.48 2.94 -11.27
C GLU A 529 24.36 3.52 -9.84
N TRP A 530 25.45 4.08 -9.31
CA TRP A 530 25.45 4.75 -8.02
C TRP A 530 24.95 6.20 -8.16
N VAL A 531 23.74 6.44 -7.68
CA VAL A 531 23.17 7.79 -7.61
C VAL A 531 23.92 8.58 -6.54
N ALA A 532 24.17 9.87 -6.77
CA ALA A 532 24.76 10.75 -5.75
C ALA A 532 23.65 11.29 -4.82
N TRP A 533 23.97 11.53 -3.55
CA TRP A 533 23.00 12.07 -2.61
C TRP A 533 22.44 13.42 -3.07
N SER A 534 21.12 13.56 -2.99
CA SER A 534 20.38 14.80 -3.19
C SER A 534 19.25 14.93 -2.17
N ALA A 535 18.92 16.18 -1.82
CA ALA A 535 17.68 16.48 -1.12
C ALA A 535 16.54 16.46 -2.14
N ASP A 536 15.98 15.28 -2.37
CA ASP A 536 14.91 15.05 -3.37
C ASP A 536 13.57 15.70 -2.95
N GLU A 537 13.51 16.18 -1.72
CA GLU A 537 12.43 16.97 -1.15
C GLU A 537 12.96 18.03 -0.16
N THR A 538 12.05 18.72 0.52
CA THR A 538 12.44 19.65 1.59
C THR A 538 13.07 18.86 2.72
N CYS A 539 14.38 19.03 2.92
CA CYS A 539 15.17 18.26 3.89
C CYS A 539 15.82 19.20 4.92
N PRO A 540 15.16 19.51 6.05
CA PRO A 540 15.74 20.31 7.13
C PRO A 540 17.09 19.79 7.64
N GLN A 541 17.27 18.47 7.60
CA GLN A 541 18.44 17.74 8.04
C GLN A 541 19.53 17.60 6.96
N SER A 542 19.43 18.30 5.82
CA SER A 542 20.42 18.24 4.74
C SER A 542 21.85 18.60 5.16
N GLY A 543 21.98 19.40 6.23
CA GLY A 543 23.26 19.85 6.78
C GLY A 543 23.87 18.92 7.82
N VAL A 544 23.25 17.78 8.13
CA VAL A 544 23.77 16.83 9.10
C VAL A 544 25.08 16.20 8.59
N ALA A 545 26.10 16.21 9.45
CA ALA A 545 27.44 15.70 9.12
C ALA A 545 27.52 14.17 9.24
N THR A 546 26.92 13.62 10.30
CA THR A 546 26.81 12.19 10.57
C THR A 546 25.35 11.87 10.92
N ASP A 547 24.75 10.91 10.22
CA ASP A 547 23.40 10.44 10.53
C ASP A 547 23.35 9.72 11.89
N THR A 548 22.18 9.71 12.51
CA THR A 548 21.98 9.08 13.82
C THR A 548 21.19 7.79 13.66
N GLU A 549 21.84 6.66 13.91
CA GLU A 549 21.19 5.36 14.12
C GLU A 549 20.27 5.42 15.36
N ALA A 550 19.07 4.85 15.24
CA ALA A 550 18.12 4.80 16.35
C ALA A 550 18.56 3.79 17.43
N SER A 551 17.99 3.87 18.62
CA SER A 551 18.21 2.82 19.63
C SER A 551 17.40 1.61 19.24
N HIS A 552 18.05 0.45 19.14
CA HIS A 552 17.40 -0.80 18.76
C HIS A 552 17.13 -1.70 19.97
N GLU A 553 16.05 -2.46 19.89
CA GLU A 553 15.72 -3.49 20.87
C GLU A 553 16.23 -4.88 20.46
N TRP A 554 16.59 -5.05 19.18
CA TRP A 554 17.06 -6.30 18.60
C TRP A 554 18.30 -6.86 19.29
N THR A 555 18.56 -8.14 19.05
CA THR A 555 19.77 -8.83 19.47
C THR A 555 20.90 -8.48 18.49
N PRO A 556 22.12 -8.13 18.96
CA PRO A 556 23.24 -7.78 18.09
C PRO A 556 23.52 -8.84 17.03
N TYR A 557 23.89 -8.42 15.82
CA TYR A 557 24.10 -9.32 14.67
C TYR A 557 24.98 -10.53 15.02
N CYS A 558 26.11 -10.31 15.70
CA CYS A 558 27.06 -11.37 16.04
C CYS A 558 26.57 -12.33 17.13
N ASP A 559 25.61 -11.91 17.94
CA ASP A 559 24.97 -12.79 18.92
C ASP A 559 23.91 -13.70 18.26
N VAL A 560 23.49 -13.38 17.03
CA VAL A 560 22.50 -14.13 16.24
C VAL A 560 23.16 -14.95 15.12
N PHE A 561 24.14 -14.38 14.43
CA PHE A 561 24.78 -14.95 13.22
C PHE A 561 26.29 -15.17 13.37
N GLY A 562 26.88 -14.83 14.53
CA GLY A 562 28.32 -14.98 14.76
C GLY A 562 28.73 -16.43 15.05
N PRO A 563 30.04 -16.74 14.99
CA PRO A 563 30.56 -18.06 15.29
C PRO A 563 30.22 -18.46 16.74
N GLY A 564 29.48 -19.56 16.92
CA GLY A 564 29.03 -20.03 18.24
C GLY A 564 27.66 -19.53 18.71
N SER A 565 26.94 -18.75 17.87
CA SER A 565 25.54 -18.36 18.09
C SER A 565 24.52 -19.40 17.59
N GLN A 566 24.96 -20.40 16.83
CA GLN A 566 24.09 -21.46 16.31
C GLN A 566 23.51 -22.33 17.43
N THR A 567 22.21 -22.18 17.69
CA THR A 567 21.39 -23.10 18.49
C THR A 567 21.23 -24.46 17.81
N CYS A 568 21.30 -24.48 16.49
CA CYS A 568 21.32 -25.68 15.68
C CYS A 568 22.77 -26.22 15.56
N GLN A 569 23.01 -27.44 16.03
CA GLN A 569 24.31 -28.09 15.87
C GLN A 569 24.33 -28.84 14.52
N PRO A 570 25.27 -28.50 13.61
CA PRO A 570 25.42 -29.20 12.34
C PRO A 570 25.63 -30.70 12.55
N ASP A 571 25.04 -31.52 11.69
CA ASP A 571 25.17 -32.97 11.80
C ASP A 571 26.49 -33.50 11.17
N ARG A 572 26.64 -34.82 11.15
CA ARG A 572 27.88 -35.49 10.69
C ARG A 572 28.14 -35.39 9.18
N PHE A 573 27.17 -34.96 8.37
CA PHE A 573 27.25 -34.87 6.92
C PHE A 573 27.56 -33.46 6.42
N GLU A 574 27.64 -32.49 7.33
CA GLU A 574 27.97 -31.12 7.01
C GLU A 574 29.47 -30.92 6.69
N PRO A 575 29.82 -30.01 5.75
CA PRO A 575 28.92 -29.12 5.00
C PRO A 575 28.23 -29.81 3.82
N ASN A 576 26.90 -29.73 3.73
CA ASN A 576 26.12 -30.23 2.59
C ASN A 576 25.00 -29.29 2.10
N ASN A 577 25.18 -27.99 2.31
CA ASN A 577 24.22 -26.91 2.01
C ASN A 577 23.91 -26.62 0.53
N SER A 578 24.41 -27.44 -0.40
CA SER A 578 24.16 -27.26 -1.84
C SER A 578 24.40 -28.54 -2.62
N ARG A 579 23.84 -28.62 -3.82
CA ARG A 579 24.02 -29.76 -4.72
C ARG A 579 25.51 -30.10 -5.00
N ASP A 580 26.35 -29.08 -5.16
CA ASP A 580 27.79 -29.26 -5.43
C ASP A 580 28.56 -29.74 -4.19
N ALA A 581 28.00 -29.51 -3.00
CA ALA A 581 28.51 -29.97 -1.71
C ALA A 581 27.81 -31.24 -1.20
N ALA A 582 26.97 -31.89 -2.02
CA ALA A 582 26.13 -32.99 -1.56
C ALA A 582 26.96 -34.12 -0.91
N SER A 583 26.49 -34.58 0.25
CA SER A 583 27.14 -35.65 1.00
C SER A 583 26.78 -37.03 0.47
N ALA A 584 27.78 -37.90 0.30
CA ALA A 584 27.55 -39.27 -0.17
C ALA A 584 26.78 -40.08 0.89
N ILE A 585 25.67 -40.68 0.50
CA ILE A 585 24.81 -41.47 1.39
C ILE A 585 24.57 -42.88 0.85
N MET A 586 24.36 -43.84 1.75
CA MET A 586 24.16 -45.26 1.42
C MET A 586 22.76 -45.72 1.78
N ASP A 587 22.35 -46.85 1.20
CA ASP A 587 21.15 -47.60 1.61
C ASP A 587 21.14 -47.86 3.13
N GLY A 588 19.96 -47.78 3.74
CA GLY A 588 19.74 -47.99 5.18
C GLY A 588 19.14 -46.79 5.91
N SER A 589 19.18 -46.86 7.24
CA SER A 589 18.67 -45.83 8.15
C SER A 589 19.78 -44.93 8.66
N HIS A 590 19.51 -43.62 8.64
CA HIS A 590 20.38 -42.54 9.08
C HIS A 590 19.64 -41.74 10.14
N GLU A 591 20.11 -41.85 11.38
CA GLU A 591 19.54 -41.16 12.53
C GLU A 591 20.37 -39.92 12.87
N GLU A 592 19.85 -39.09 13.79
CA GLU A 592 20.55 -37.91 14.34
C GLU A 592 21.03 -36.95 13.25
N LEU A 593 20.14 -36.65 12.29
CA LEU A 593 20.35 -35.63 11.27
C LEU A 593 19.71 -34.33 11.73
N THR A 594 20.29 -33.21 11.32
CA THR A 594 19.83 -31.87 11.72
C THR A 594 19.94 -30.95 10.54
N ILE A 595 18.85 -30.26 10.22
CA ILE A 595 18.83 -29.16 9.26
C ILE A 595 18.67 -27.85 10.01
N CYS A 596 19.58 -26.91 9.77
CA CYS A 596 19.54 -25.60 10.42
C CYS A 596 18.71 -24.58 9.62
N ALA A 597 18.29 -23.52 10.31
CA ALA A 597 17.36 -22.55 9.75
C ALA A 597 17.93 -21.89 8.48
N GLY A 598 17.16 -21.93 7.39
CA GLY A 598 17.55 -21.36 6.10
C GLY A 598 18.58 -22.15 5.30
N GLU A 599 18.98 -23.35 5.75
CA GLU A 599 19.86 -24.27 5.01
C GLU A 599 19.06 -25.33 4.22
N GLU A 600 19.75 -26.05 3.33
CA GLU A 600 19.20 -27.22 2.62
C GLU A 600 20.20 -28.38 2.70
N ASP A 601 19.79 -29.56 3.14
CA ASP A 601 20.69 -30.70 3.22
C ASP A 601 20.66 -31.48 1.90
N TRP A 602 21.80 -31.47 1.19
CA TRP A 602 21.96 -32.22 -0.05
C TRP A 602 22.72 -33.53 0.17
N TYR A 603 22.17 -34.61 -0.36
CA TYR A 603 22.82 -35.92 -0.39
C TYR A 603 22.86 -36.47 -1.80
N TRP A 604 23.79 -37.39 -2.08
CA TRP A 604 23.79 -38.14 -3.34
C TRP A 604 24.02 -39.63 -3.13
N ILE A 605 23.38 -40.43 -3.98
CA ILE A 605 23.49 -41.89 -4.01
C ILE A 605 23.51 -42.39 -5.45
N ARG A 606 24.25 -43.48 -5.70
CA ARG A 606 24.29 -44.18 -6.99
C ARG A 606 23.68 -45.58 -6.86
N PRO A 607 22.36 -45.73 -6.93
CA PRO A 607 21.67 -47.02 -6.78
C PRO A 607 21.83 -47.91 -8.03
N ALA A 608 21.73 -49.23 -7.83
CA ALA A 608 21.56 -50.17 -8.94
C ALA A 608 20.16 -50.06 -9.57
N ALA A 609 19.96 -50.72 -10.71
CA ALA A 609 18.65 -50.74 -11.37
C ALA A 609 17.57 -51.39 -10.49
N GLY A 610 16.46 -50.68 -10.27
CA GLY A 610 15.34 -51.06 -9.40
C GLY A 610 14.66 -49.83 -8.80
N THR A 611 13.93 -49.99 -7.68
CA THR A 611 13.23 -48.87 -7.03
C THR A 611 14.10 -48.21 -5.97
N LEU A 612 14.36 -46.91 -6.09
CA LEU A 612 14.92 -46.07 -5.03
C LEU A 612 13.76 -45.40 -4.29
N ARG A 613 13.67 -45.60 -2.97
CA ARG A 613 12.73 -44.92 -2.08
C ARG A 613 13.50 -44.21 -0.98
N VAL A 614 13.12 -42.96 -0.71
CA VAL A 614 13.67 -42.16 0.38
C VAL A 614 12.52 -41.63 1.22
N SER A 615 12.62 -41.81 2.54
CA SER A 615 11.67 -41.29 3.52
C SER A 615 12.41 -40.52 4.59
N ILE A 616 11.90 -39.36 4.99
CA ILE A 616 12.36 -38.64 6.18
C ILE A 616 11.26 -38.63 7.24
N TYR A 617 11.66 -38.60 8.50
CA TYR A 617 10.77 -38.57 9.67
C TYR A 617 11.23 -37.47 10.63
N PHE A 618 10.31 -36.64 11.07
CA PHE A 618 10.57 -35.48 11.91
C PHE A 618 9.30 -35.13 12.71
N SER A 619 9.41 -34.22 13.67
CA SER A 619 8.26 -33.69 14.40
C SER A 619 7.81 -32.41 13.72
N ASN A 620 6.66 -32.42 13.02
CA ASN A 620 6.19 -31.25 12.27
C ASN A 620 6.00 -30.02 13.18
N ALA A 621 5.68 -30.26 14.46
CA ALA A 621 5.55 -29.22 15.47
C ALA A 621 6.84 -28.42 15.74
N ASP A 622 8.01 -29.02 15.49
CA ASP A 622 9.31 -28.38 15.68
C ASP A 622 9.78 -27.63 14.42
N GLY A 623 9.25 -28.01 13.25
CA GLY A 623 9.53 -27.39 11.95
C GLY A 623 9.10 -28.29 10.80
N ASP A 624 8.44 -27.74 9.78
CA ASP A 624 7.98 -28.51 8.63
C ASP A 624 9.11 -28.70 7.61
N LEU A 625 9.41 -29.95 7.24
CA LEU A 625 10.46 -30.30 6.28
C LEU A 625 9.88 -30.94 5.04
N ASP A 626 10.38 -30.53 3.89
CA ASP A 626 10.03 -31.05 2.57
C ASP A 626 11.17 -31.91 1.99
N LEU A 627 10.83 -32.76 1.00
CA LEU A 627 11.76 -33.70 0.38
C LEU A 627 11.67 -33.67 -1.15
N LYS A 628 12.81 -33.51 -1.83
CA LYS A 628 12.96 -33.67 -3.28
C LYS A 628 13.97 -34.75 -3.64
N LEU A 629 13.70 -35.44 -4.73
CA LEU A 629 14.62 -36.36 -5.39
C LEU A 629 14.87 -35.85 -6.81
N LEU A 630 16.15 -35.69 -7.17
CA LEU A 630 16.62 -35.18 -8.45
C LEU A 630 17.53 -36.18 -9.14
N ASP A 631 17.56 -36.15 -10.46
CA ASP A 631 18.50 -36.93 -11.27
C ASP A 631 19.89 -36.25 -11.42
N ASP A 632 20.77 -36.88 -12.19
CA ASP A 632 22.13 -36.41 -12.47
C ASP A 632 22.16 -35.08 -13.25
N GLN A 633 21.08 -34.72 -13.94
CA GLN A 633 20.93 -33.46 -14.65
C GLN A 633 20.34 -32.35 -13.77
N GLY A 634 19.85 -32.69 -12.57
CA GLY A 634 19.24 -31.76 -11.63
C GLY A 634 17.75 -31.56 -11.88
N GLN A 635 17.11 -32.45 -12.65
CA GLN A 635 15.67 -32.46 -12.81
C GLN A 635 15.02 -33.17 -11.61
N VAL A 636 14.01 -32.53 -11.00
CA VAL A 636 13.21 -33.15 -9.93
C VAL A 636 12.40 -34.30 -10.53
N VAL A 637 12.69 -35.53 -10.09
CA VAL A 637 12.00 -36.76 -10.52
C VAL A 637 10.89 -37.17 -9.55
N SER A 638 10.94 -36.71 -8.29
CA SER A 638 9.89 -36.89 -7.29
C SER A 638 10.01 -35.82 -6.20
N SER A 639 8.89 -35.42 -5.60
CA SER A 639 8.86 -34.46 -4.48
C SER A 639 7.72 -34.76 -3.53
N SER A 640 7.89 -34.41 -2.26
CA SER A 640 6.91 -34.56 -1.19
C SER A 640 7.01 -33.31 -0.29
N ALA A 641 5.86 -32.69 0.00
CA ALA A 641 5.73 -31.45 0.76
C ALA A 641 4.41 -31.45 1.55
N GLY A 642 4.20 -32.51 2.33
CA GLY A 642 3.04 -32.66 3.21
C GLY A 642 3.19 -31.85 4.49
N THR A 643 2.16 -31.87 5.33
CA THR A 643 2.15 -31.21 6.65
C THR A 643 2.14 -32.24 7.79
N GLY A 644 2.70 -33.41 7.54
CA GLY A 644 2.75 -34.53 8.48
C GLY A 644 4.15 -34.67 9.10
N ASP A 645 4.32 -35.69 9.92
CA ASP A 645 5.62 -36.01 10.57
C ASP A 645 6.56 -36.83 9.66
N SER A 646 6.29 -36.88 8.35
CA SER A 646 7.09 -37.66 7.40
C SER A 646 6.87 -37.25 5.95
N GLU A 647 7.95 -37.25 5.19
CA GLU A 647 7.91 -37.08 3.73
C GLU A 647 8.49 -38.31 3.03
N THR A 648 8.00 -38.66 1.83
CA THR A 648 8.48 -39.83 1.09
C THR A 648 8.46 -39.61 -0.41
N VAL A 649 9.58 -39.95 -1.07
CA VAL A 649 9.77 -39.88 -2.52
C VAL A 649 10.23 -41.24 -3.08
N GLU A 650 9.87 -41.55 -4.31
CA GLU A 650 10.21 -42.81 -4.96
C GLU A 650 10.45 -42.64 -6.47
N VAL A 651 11.44 -43.36 -7.02
CA VAL A 651 11.70 -43.42 -8.46
C VAL A 651 12.13 -44.83 -8.90
N SER A 652 11.83 -45.18 -10.16
CA SER A 652 12.37 -46.39 -10.80
C SER A 652 13.67 -46.06 -11.54
N VAL A 653 14.78 -46.62 -11.04
CA VAL A 653 16.13 -46.51 -11.60
C VAL A 653 16.30 -47.54 -12.71
N SER A 654 16.59 -47.08 -13.93
CA SER A 654 16.73 -47.95 -15.10
C SER A 654 18.18 -48.31 -15.45
N GLU A 655 19.13 -47.49 -15.02
CA GLU A 655 20.57 -47.63 -15.19
C GLU A 655 21.29 -46.93 -14.03
N GLU A 656 22.52 -47.37 -13.69
CA GLU A 656 23.29 -46.80 -12.57
C GLU A 656 23.66 -45.34 -12.87
N ALA A 657 23.02 -44.41 -12.18
CA ALA A 657 23.23 -42.97 -12.28
C ALA A 657 23.21 -42.33 -10.89
N ASP A 658 23.75 -41.11 -10.78
CA ASP A 658 23.68 -40.35 -9.54
C ASP A 658 22.28 -39.76 -9.36
N TYR A 659 21.71 -39.95 -8.18
CA TYR A 659 20.50 -39.27 -7.74
C TYR A 659 20.86 -38.38 -6.56
N PHE A 660 20.26 -37.18 -6.52
CA PHE A 660 20.42 -36.21 -5.46
C PHE A 660 19.15 -36.12 -4.63
N ILE A 661 19.30 -36.10 -3.31
CA ILE A 661 18.23 -35.93 -2.34
C ILE A 661 18.41 -34.54 -1.74
N SER A 662 17.35 -33.74 -1.71
CA SER A 662 17.34 -32.42 -1.09
C SER A 662 16.25 -32.42 -0.01
N VAL A 663 16.67 -32.23 1.24
CA VAL A 663 15.79 -31.97 2.39
C VAL A 663 15.85 -30.47 2.65
N TYR A 664 14.71 -29.82 2.80
CA TYR A 664 14.67 -28.38 3.04
C TYR A 664 13.49 -28.01 3.94
N GLY A 665 13.69 -27.02 4.81
CA GLY A 665 12.62 -26.53 5.69
C GLY A 665 11.60 -25.66 4.94
N TYR A 666 10.31 -25.91 5.13
CA TYR A 666 9.26 -25.01 4.66
C TYR A 666 9.44 -23.64 5.31
N SER A 667 9.56 -22.59 4.50
CA SER A 667 9.89 -21.23 4.96
C SER A 667 11.17 -21.14 5.80
N GLY A 668 12.16 -22.01 5.54
CA GLY A 668 13.44 -22.01 6.24
C GLY A 668 13.41 -22.65 7.64
N ALA A 669 12.44 -23.51 7.93
CA ALA A 669 12.34 -24.21 9.20
C ALA A 669 13.61 -25.05 9.51
N GLU A 670 14.02 -25.04 10.78
CA GLU A 670 15.01 -25.97 11.33
C GLU A 670 14.33 -27.16 11.98
N ASN A 671 14.96 -28.34 11.93
CA ASN A 671 14.48 -29.51 12.66
C ASN A 671 15.56 -30.58 12.80
N SER A 672 15.36 -31.53 13.72
CA SER A 672 16.05 -32.81 13.69
C SER A 672 15.20 -33.83 12.95
N TYR A 673 15.84 -34.67 12.15
CA TYR A 673 15.14 -35.69 11.37
C TYR A 673 15.94 -36.99 11.32
N SER A 674 15.27 -38.05 10.87
CA SER A 674 15.93 -39.27 10.43
C SER A 674 15.53 -39.61 9.01
N MET A 675 16.43 -40.27 8.28
CA MET A 675 16.24 -40.64 6.89
C MET A 675 16.35 -42.15 6.73
N THR A 676 15.42 -42.76 6.01
CA THR A 676 15.52 -44.14 5.55
C THR A 676 15.59 -44.17 4.03
N ILE A 677 16.65 -44.78 3.52
CA ILE A 677 16.85 -45.02 2.09
C ILE A 677 16.71 -46.52 1.86
N THR A 678 15.90 -46.88 0.86
CA THR A 678 15.84 -48.24 0.31
C THR A 678 16.26 -48.18 -1.14
N ALA A 679 17.43 -48.74 -1.44
CA ALA A 679 17.96 -48.89 -2.78
C ALA A 679 18.08 -50.39 -3.15
N PRO A 680 18.02 -50.74 -4.46
CA PRO A 680 18.01 -52.12 -4.95
C PRO A 680 19.31 -52.91 -4.77
#